data_AF-A0A8H5TP25-F1
#
_entry.id   AF-A0A8H5TP25-F1
#
_cell.length_a   1.000
_cell.length_b   1.000
_cell.length_c   1.000
_cell.angle_alpha   90.00
_cell.angle_beta   90.00
_cell.angle_gamma   90.00
#
_symmetry.space_group_name_H-M   'P 1'
#
loop_
_entity.id
_entity.type
_entity.pdbx_description
1 polymer ?
#
loop_
_entity_poly.entity_id
_entity_poly.type
_entity_poly.pdbx_seq_one_letter_code
_entity_poly.pdbx_strand_id
1 'polypeptide(L)'
;MAKITSVKYYRVKPRWLMVKIVDENGQHGWGEATLEGHDLAVEGCLDGMIPRIIGQEANDIENIWQTFWRHGFYRGGPVFMSAMSGIDIALWDLKGRNLKVPVYELLGGKVRTKVQVYCWIGGDCPSDVEAAAKKRINQGLTCVKMNATEDLGWIDSPSALDSTVERVKQVKALGLDVGIDFHGRCHKAMAQQLARALEPHRPLFIEEPILVEHPEAIKKLSDQTVIPIAFGERLYTRWDVKRFLEDSSVDILQPDIAHAGGISETKRIATMAEAYDVAIAPHCPLGPVAFAASVQVALSSPNFAILEMSMGMHYNTEAGDIDLLTYLKDPSVFDIEGGFIKAPTGYGLGIEIDEEMVVRVAKETTPWQCKTFHGPDGSIRECRTERVRLTVVARSNFDAVAANGISIESQNHGKHHVKPDRVLRTVAEAGQKFDFIILTNKAVDQASTAADITPGVGDNTSIVIIQNGVGNEDAFRERFPAVTIISCVTWVGARQTEPGIIAHTTSEDMQLGLYPNKSGERDSDVQRLSQFESILSVGKTIFQIVPNIQVQRWEKVVWNAAWNSLTALTLMDTHAWLSSSELSTPMTRKLMKEVIDVANALDVPLGDDLIDRLLDKILRMPPIGSSMRTDYENRKPMEVEVILGYPVKKGRELGVDVATIETLYTVLLAINKRLIQTQTN
;
A
#
# COMPACT_ATOMS: atom_id res chain seq x y z
N MET A 1 -5.36 16.91 48.78
CA MET A 1 -4.99 17.32 47.42
C MET A 1 -6.25 17.15 46.58
N ALA A 2 -6.21 17.38 45.27
CA ALA A 2 -7.43 17.31 44.48
C ALA A 2 -7.79 15.85 44.20
N LYS A 3 -9.04 15.47 44.47
CA LYS A 3 -9.56 14.14 44.18
C LYS A 3 -9.94 13.99 42.71
N ILE A 4 -9.81 12.78 42.18
CA ILE A 4 -10.27 12.45 40.83
C ILE A 4 -11.80 12.48 40.80
N THR A 5 -12.37 13.31 39.93
CA THR A 5 -13.83 13.44 39.76
C THR A 5 -14.35 12.74 38.52
N SER A 6 -13.56 12.69 37.45
CA SER A 6 -13.95 11.96 36.24
C SER A 6 -12.74 11.45 35.46
N VAL A 7 -12.97 10.35 34.76
CA VAL A 7 -12.06 9.78 33.77
C VAL A 7 -12.88 9.49 32.52
N LYS A 8 -12.42 9.94 31.36
CA LYS A 8 -13.04 9.68 30.06
C LYS A 8 -11.99 9.15 29.09
N TYR A 9 -12.42 8.35 28.13
CA TYR A 9 -11.57 7.93 27.02
C TYR A 9 -12.21 8.26 25.69
N TYR A 10 -11.38 8.46 24.68
CA TYR A 10 -11.76 8.85 23.33
C TYR A 10 -10.99 8.00 22.33
N ARG A 11 -11.72 7.15 21.61
CA ARG A 11 -11.18 6.51 20.41
C ARG A 11 -11.08 7.56 19.33
N VAL A 12 -9.91 7.70 18.71
CA VAL A 12 -9.67 8.66 17.64
C VAL A 12 -8.88 8.02 16.51
N LYS A 13 -9.03 8.56 15.30
CA LYS A 13 -8.20 8.20 14.17
C LYS A 13 -6.72 8.54 14.45
N PRO A 14 -5.74 7.87 13.82
CA PRO A 14 -5.92 6.75 12.89
C PRO A 14 -6.40 5.47 13.58
N ARG A 15 -5.98 5.23 14.83
CA ARG A 15 -6.34 4.05 15.66
C ARG A 15 -5.84 4.22 17.10
N TRP A 16 -6.05 5.39 17.69
CA TRP A 16 -5.55 5.75 19.02
C TRP A 16 -6.67 5.81 20.06
N LEU A 17 -6.31 5.59 21.32
CA LEU A 17 -7.23 5.66 22.46
C LEU A 17 -6.70 6.65 23.51
N MET A 18 -7.22 7.87 23.50
CA MET A 18 -6.82 8.92 24.45
C MET A 18 -7.61 8.81 25.76
N VAL A 19 -6.99 9.15 26.88
CA VAL A 19 -7.59 9.17 28.22
C VAL A 19 -7.47 10.57 28.80
N LYS A 20 -8.55 11.10 29.38
CA LYS A 20 -8.58 12.38 30.09
C LYS A 20 -9.04 12.16 31.52
N ILE A 21 -8.25 12.65 32.48
CA ILE A 21 -8.60 12.66 33.91
C ILE A 21 -8.85 14.09 34.35
N VAL A 22 -9.88 14.30 35.16
CA VAL A 22 -10.23 15.61 35.75
C VAL A 22 -10.31 15.49 37.27
N ASP A 23 -9.78 16.47 37.97
CA ASP A 23 -9.84 16.57 39.44
C ASP A 23 -10.98 17.48 39.95
N GLU A 24 -11.13 17.59 41.27
CA GLU A 24 -12.18 18.41 41.91
C GLU A 24 -12.00 19.92 41.74
N ASN A 25 -10.80 20.35 41.33
CA ASN A 25 -10.51 21.75 41.00
C ASN A 25 -10.77 22.05 39.51
N GLY A 26 -11.23 21.07 38.73
CA GLY A 26 -11.43 21.20 37.29
C GLY A 26 -10.13 21.17 36.48
N GLN A 27 -8.99 20.85 37.11
CA GLN A 27 -7.73 20.64 36.39
C GLN A 27 -7.76 19.26 35.74
N HIS A 28 -7.02 19.10 34.64
CA HIS A 28 -7.03 17.87 33.87
C HIS A 28 -5.66 17.48 33.35
N GLY A 29 -5.51 16.20 33.04
CA GLY A 29 -4.34 15.63 32.36
C GLY A 29 -4.76 14.64 31.28
N TRP A 30 -3.90 14.50 30.27
CA TRP A 30 -4.08 13.61 29.13
C TRP A 30 -3.12 12.42 29.18
N GLY A 31 -3.63 11.25 28.81
CA GLY A 31 -2.89 10.01 28.65
C GLY A 31 -3.32 9.27 27.39
N GLU A 32 -2.61 8.19 27.08
CA GLU A 32 -2.87 7.37 25.90
C GLU A 32 -2.81 5.89 26.27
N ALA A 33 -3.88 5.17 25.95
CA ALA A 33 -4.07 3.73 26.21
C ALA A 33 -4.21 2.96 24.89
N THR A 34 -3.62 3.45 23.81
CA THR A 34 -3.66 2.79 22.50
C THR A 34 -3.19 1.34 22.64
N LEU A 35 -3.89 0.40 22.00
CA LEU A 35 -3.48 -0.99 21.79
C LEU A 35 -4.15 -1.47 20.50
N GLU A 36 -3.43 -1.35 19.39
CA GLU A 36 -3.96 -1.50 18.05
C GLU A 36 -4.73 -2.82 17.87
N GLY A 37 -5.99 -2.70 17.44
CA GLY A 37 -6.85 -3.84 17.15
C GLY A 37 -7.54 -4.45 18.37
N HIS A 38 -7.25 -3.92 19.56
CA HIS A 38 -7.83 -4.37 20.82
C HIS A 38 -8.52 -3.25 21.62
N ASP A 39 -8.84 -2.11 20.98
CA ASP A 39 -9.45 -0.94 21.61
C ASP A 39 -10.66 -1.30 22.49
N LEU A 40 -11.57 -2.15 21.99
CA LEU A 40 -12.76 -2.58 22.72
C LEU A 40 -12.45 -3.29 24.04
N ALA A 41 -11.37 -4.09 24.05
CA ALA A 41 -10.94 -4.78 25.27
C ALA A 41 -10.31 -3.80 26.27
N VAL A 42 -9.55 -2.82 25.77
CA VAL A 42 -8.96 -1.76 26.61
C VAL A 42 -10.05 -0.86 27.20
N GLU A 43 -11.05 -0.48 26.40
CA GLU A 43 -12.21 0.31 26.85
C GLU A 43 -12.98 -0.40 27.97
N GLY A 44 -13.29 -1.70 27.79
CA GLY A 44 -13.91 -2.50 28.84
C GLY A 44 -13.03 -2.62 30.10
N CYS A 45 -11.71 -2.66 29.93
CA CYS A 45 -10.77 -2.66 31.05
C CYS A 45 -10.76 -1.30 31.78
N LEU A 46 -10.74 -0.19 31.05
CA LEU A 46 -10.86 1.17 31.58
C LEU A 46 -12.18 1.33 32.34
N ASP A 47 -13.31 0.89 31.79
CA ASP A 47 -14.62 0.92 32.47
C ASP A 47 -14.58 0.17 33.82
N GLY A 48 -13.83 -0.91 33.91
CA GLY A 48 -13.61 -1.64 35.17
C GLY A 48 -12.63 -0.97 36.14
N MET A 49 -11.64 -0.23 35.62
CA MET A 49 -10.63 0.48 36.42
C MET A 49 -11.14 1.81 36.98
N ILE A 50 -11.91 2.57 36.20
CA ILE A 50 -12.34 3.93 36.54
C ILE A 50 -13.07 3.99 37.90
N PRO A 51 -14.09 3.17 38.21
CA PRO A 51 -14.80 3.22 39.48
C PRO A 51 -13.90 2.99 40.70
N ARG A 52 -12.74 2.34 40.52
CA ARG A 52 -11.80 2.05 41.61
C ARG A 52 -10.98 3.27 42.01
N ILE A 53 -10.84 4.28 41.13
CA ILE A 53 -10.00 5.47 41.36
C ILE A 53 -10.79 6.77 41.51
N ILE A 54 -12.07 6.82 41.14
CA ILE A 54 -12.92 7.98 41.44
C ILE A 54 -12.92 8.26 42.94
N GLY A 55 -12.68 9.52 43.32
CA GLY A 55 -12.61 9.97 44.71
C GLY A 55 -11.26 9.73 45.41
N GLN A 56 -10.30 9.05 44.75
CA GLN A 56 -8.92 8.98 45.23
C GLN A 56 -8.16 10.28 44.94
N GLU A 57 -7.10 10.54 45.70
CA GLU A 57 -6.22 11.69 45.51
C GLU A 57 -5.39 11.52 44.22
N ALA A 58 -5.50 12.46 43.27
CA ALA A 58 -4.85 12.33 41.95
C ALA A 58 -3.31 12.32 42.02
N ASN A 59 -2.74 12.89 43.08
CA ASN A 59 -1.29 12.95 43.27
C ASN A 59 -0.69 11.62 43.76
N ASP A 60 -1.50 10.67 44.22
CA ASP A 60 -1.05 9.37 44.73
C ASP A 60 -0.82 8.36 43.60
N ILE A 61 -0.09 8.78 42.56
CA ILE A 61 0.15 8.01 41.32
C ILE A 61 0.71 6.61 41.62
N GLU A 62 1.73 6.52 42.47
CA GLU A 62 2.33 5.23 42.87
C GLU A 62 1.29 4.32 43.54
N ASN A 63 0.47 4.86 44.44
CA ASN A 63 -0.57 4.09 45.11
C ASN A 63 -1.64 3.60 44.12
N ILE A 64 -2.07 4.45 43.19
CA ILE A 64 -3.03 4.09 42.15
C ILE A 64 -2.45 2.98 41.25
N TRP A 65 -1.20 3.15 40.80
CA TRP A 65 -0.48 2.16 39.98
C TRP A 65 -0.39 0.81 40.70
N GLN A 66 0.05 0.80 41.97
CA GLN A 66 0.16 -0.41 42.78
C GLN A 66 -1.21 -1.02 43.09
N THR A 67 -2.26 -0.20 43.26
CA THR A 67 -3.63 -0.67 43.48
C THR A 67 -4.14 -1.46 42.29
N PHE A 68 -3.93 -0.97 41.07
CA PHE A 68 -4.26 -1.75 39.88
C PHE A 68 -3.43 -3.03 39.83
N TRP A 69 -2.10 -2.91 39.91
CA TRP A 69 -1.19 -4.06 39.80
C TRP A 69 -1.44 -5.15 40.85
N ARG A 70 -1.73 -4.78 42.10
CA ARG A 70 -1.76 -5.72 43.23
C ARG A 70 -3.16 -6.17 43.63
N HIS A 71 -4.17 -5.30 43.53
CA HIS A 71 -5.53 -5.62 44.00
C HIS A 71 -6.43 -6.25 42.93
N GLY A 72 -5.96 -6.38 41.68
CA GLY A 72 -6.66 -7.13 40.61
C GLY A 72 -6.45 -8.66 40.66
N PHE A 73 -5.64 -9.16 41.60
CA PHE A 73 -5.19 -10.54 41.73
C PHE A 73 -4.34 -11.04 40.54
N TYR A 74 -4.93 -11.23 39.36
CA TYR A 74 -4.20 -11.50 38.12
C TYR A 74 -3.60 -10.21 37.56
N ARG A 75 -2.42 -10.31 36.92
CA ARG A 75 -1.58 -9.16 36.59
C ARG A 75 -1.07 -9.23 35.15
N GLY A 76 -0.81 -8.06 34.60
CA GLY A 76 -0.11 -7.92 33.32
C GLY A 76 -0.98 -8.26 32.12
N GLY A 77 -0.30 -8.59 31.02
CA GLY A 77 -0.91 -8.75 29.71
C GLY A 77 -1.15 -7.41 29.00
N PRO A 78 -1.28 -7.43 27.67
CA PRO A 78 -1.34 -6.21 26.85
C PRO A 78 -2.52 -5.32 27.24
N VAL A 79 -3.74 -5.86 27.28
CA VAL A 79 -4.96 -5.07 27.54
C VAL A 79 -4.92 -4.33 28.87
N PHE A 80 -4.58 -5.04 29.95
CA PHE A 80 -4.56 -4.48 31.30
C PHE A 80 -3.46 -3.42 31.45
N MET A 81 -2.27 -3.71 30.94
CA MET A 81 -1.14 -2.79 31.03
C MET A 81 -1.34 -1.55 30.14
N SER A 82 -2.02 -1.66 28.99
CA SER A 82 -2.35 -0.50 28.16
C SER A 82 -3.39 0.41 28.81
N ALA A 83 -4.45 -0.16 29.40
CA ALA A 83 -5.43 0.60 30.17
C ALA A 83 -4.77 1.34 31.36
N MET A 84 -3.88 0.66 32.10
CA MET A 84 -3.10 1.28 33.17
C MET A 84 -2.21 2.41 32.66
N SER A 85 -1.59 2.25 31.49
CA SER A 85 -0.69 3.24 30.91
C SER A 85 -1.41 4.56 30.62
N GLY A 86 -2.59 4.52 30.01
CA GLY A 86 -3.36 5.73 29.76
C GLY A 86 -3.76 6.48 31.03
N ILE A 87 -4.10 5.77 32.11
CA ILE A 87 -4.38 6.39 33.41
C ILE A 87 -3.10 6.98 34.02
N ASP A 88 -2.00 6.22 34.03
CA ASP A 88 -0.73 6.65 34.62
C ASP A 88 -0.19 7.92 33.94
N ILE A 89 -0.16 7.94 32.60
CA ILE A 89 0.28 9.10 31.82
C ILE A 89 -0.59 10.33 32.14
N ALA A 90 -1.92 10.16 32.18
CA ALA A 90 -2.85 11.26 32.49
C ALA A 90 -2.67 11.82 33.91
N LEU A 91 -2.39 10.97 34.90
CA LEU A 91 -2.11 11.40 36.26
C LEU A 91 -0.78 12.16 36.36
N TRP A 92 0.25 11.73 35.63
CA TRP A 92 1.52 12.46 35.55
C TRP A 92 1.38 13.82 34.88
N ASP A 93 0.63 13.89 33.77
CA ASP A 93 0.32 15.15 33.09
C ASP A 93 -0.40 16.12 34.05
N LEU A 94 -1.45 15.64 34.72
CA LEU A 94 -2.21 16.41 35.70
C LEU A 94 -1.32 16.91 36.84
N LYS A 95 -0.44 16.05 37.40
CA LYS A 95 0.48 16.43 38.47
C LYS A 95 1.46 17.53 38.01
N GLY A 96 2.07 17.37 36.83
CA GLY A 96 2.98 18.39 36.29
C GLY A 96 2.29 19.72 36.01
N ARG A 97 1.06 19.69 35.49
CA ARG A 97 0.23 20.89 35.29
C ARG A 97 -0.11 21.60 36.60
N ASN A 98 -0.55 20.84 37.62
CA ASN A 98 -0.87 21.38 38.94
C ASN A 98 0.35 22.02 39.62
N LEU A 99 1.54 21.42 39.44
CA LEU A 99 2.80 21.94 39.97
C LEU A 99 3.49 22.95 39.05
N LYS A 100 2.93 23.22 37.86
CA LYS A 100 3.49 24.13 36.84
C LYS A 100 4.93 23.79 36.45
N VAL A 101 5.20 22.48 36.30
CA VAL A 101 6.49 21.97 35.85
C VAL A 101 6.30 20.88 34.80
N PRO A 102 7.25 20.69 33.88
CA PRO A 102 7.29 19.51 33.02
C PRO A 102 7.49 18.23 33.85
N VAL A 103 6.99 17.10 33.36
CA VAL A 103 7.08 15.81 34.09
C VAL A 103 8.54 15.39 34.34
N TYR A 104 9.47 15.65 33.43
CA TYR A 104 10.88 15.28 33.62
C TYR A 104 11.51 15.97 34.86
N GLU A 105 11.02 17.15 35.28
CA GLU A 105 11.49 17.80 36.52
C GLU A 105 11.09 16.97 37.75
N LEU A 106 9.89 16.40 37.73
CA LEU A 106 9.39 15.50 38.76
C LEU A 106 10.11 14.14 38.76
N LEU A 107 10.67 13.75 37.61
CA LEU A 107 11.49 12.53 37.44
C LEU A 107 12.97 12.75 37.79
N GLY A 108 13.34 13.89 38.41
CA GLY A 108 14.70 14.18 38.87
C GLY A 108 15.48 15.16 37.97
N GLY A 109 14.84 15.74 36.95
CA GLY A 109 15.42 16.73 36.07
C GLY A 109 15.97 16.16 34.76
N LYS A 110 16.44 17.06 33.88
CA LYS A 110 17.02 16.69 32.59
C LYS A 110 18.44 16.17 32.75
N VAL A 111 18.74 15.08 32.05
CA VAL A 111 20.13 14.63 31.78
C VAL A 111 20.56 14.91 30.34
N ARG A 112 19.66 15.48 29.52
CA ARG A 112 19.90 15.96 28.15
C ARG A 112 18.94 17.08 27.77
N THR A 113 19.32 17.91 26.80
CA THR A 113 18.54 19.10 26.38
C THR A 113 17.68 18.88 25.13
N LYS A 114 17.90 17.76 24.43
CA LYS A 114 17.22 17.38 23.20
C LYS A 114 17.15 15.87 23.08
N VAL A 115 16.17 15.36 22.31
CA VAL A 115 15.89 13.94 22.12
C VAL A 115 16.09 13.61 20.64
N GLN A 116 16.92 12.62 20.33
CA GLN A 116 17.11 12.16 18.95
C GLN A 116 15.89 11.35 18.52
N VAL A 117 15.40 11.58 17.30
CA VAL A 117 14.22 10.91 16.76
C VAL A 117 14.51 10.23 15.42
N TYR A 118 13.73 9.21 15.10
CA TYR A 118 13.69 8.59 13.76
C TYR A 118 12.24 8.38 13.30
N CYS A 119 12.04 8.29 11.99
CA CYS A 119 10.75 7.95 11.39
C CYS A 119 10.84 6.75 10.46
N TRP A 120 9.70 6.11 10.23
CA TRP A 120 9.55 4.98 9.33
C TRP A 120 9.66 5.35 7.84
N ILE A 121 10.19 4.40 7.05
CA ILE A 121 10.17 4.38 5.58
C ILE A 121 9.77 2.99 5.05
N GLY A 122 9.33 2.92 3.78
CA GLY A 122 9.06 1.66 3.06
C GLY A 122 7.67 1.06 3.30
N GLY A 123 7.11 1.14 4.51
CA GLY A 123 5.82 0.49 4.83
C GLY A 123 5.90 -1.04 4.83
N ASP A 124 4.75 -1.72 4.88
CA ASP A 124 4.68 -3.20 4.99
C ASP A 124 5.28 -3.96 3.79
N CYS A 125 5.17 -3.38 2.58
CA CYS A 125 5.85 -3.84 1.36
C CYS A 125 6.89 -2.79 0.93
N PRO A 126 8.13 -2.86 1.45
CA PRO A 126 9.13 -1.82 1.24
C PRO A 126 9.59 -1.78 -0.23
N SER A 127 9.00 -0.86 -0.98
CA SER A 127 9.45 -0.38 -2.29
C SER A 127 9.79 1.11 -2.18
N ASP A 128 10.61 1.63 -3.11
CA ASP A 128 10.98 3.05 -3.19
C ASP A 128 11.59 3.68 -1.90
N VAL A 129 12.34 2.89 -1.13
CA VAL A 129 12.98 3.36 0.14
C VAL A 129 13.90 4.56 -0.06
N GLU A 130 14.50 4.71 -1.24
CA GLU A 130 15.36 5.86 -1.55
C GLU A 130 14.58 7.17 -1.57
N ALA A 131 13.41 7.20 -2.21
CA ALA A 131 12.56 8.39 -2.28
C ALA A 131 12.02 8.74 -0.89
N ALA A 132 11.59 7.73 -0.13
CA ALA A 132 11.13 7.91 1.25
C ALA A 132 12.26 8.42 2.16
N ALA A 133 13.47 7.86 2.05
CA ALA A 133 14.65 8.29 2.80
C ALA A 133 15.02 9.75 2.48
N LYS A 134 15.01 10.15 1.20
CA LYS A 134 15.22 11.55 0.78
C LYS A 134 14.19 12.49 1.39
N LYS A 135 12.92 12.08 1.47
CA LYS A 135 11.87 12.85 2.16
C LYS A 135 12.20 13.02 3.65
N ARG A 136 12.69 11.97 4.32
CA ARG A 136 13.10 12.04 5.74
C ARG A 136 14.31 12.94 5.96
N ILE A 137 15.28 12.94 5.05
CA ILE A 137 16.42 13.89 5.08
C ILE A 137 15.91 15.34 4.99
N ASN A 138 14.95 15.62 4.10
CA ASN A 138 14.36 16.95 3.97
C ASN A 138 13.56 17.38 5.21
N GLN A 139 13.09 16.43 6.03
CA GLN A 139 12.49 16.68 7.35
C GLN A 139 13.56 16.87 8.46
N GLY A 140 14.84 16.86 8.11
CA GLY A 140 15.95 17.05 9.04
C GLY A 140 16.38 15.80 9.79
N LEU A 141 15.88 14.61 9.45
CA LEU A 141 16.23 13.35 10.13
C LEU A 141 17.60 12.83 9.71
N THR A 142 18.29 12.19 10.64
CA THR A 142 19.59 11.52 10.44
C THR A 142 19.50 9.99 10.55
N CYS A 143 18.37 9.48 11.03
CA CYS A 143 18.09 8.07 11.20
C CYS A 143 16.67 7.74 10.74
N VAL A 144 16.49 6.54 10.20
CA VAL A 144 15.20 6.00 9.78
C VAL A 144 15.02 4.56 10.29
N LYS A 145 13.78 4.07 10.32
CA LYS A 145 13.49 2.65 10.54
C LYS A 145 12.73 2.08 9.34
N MET A 146 12.99 0.83 9.01
CA MET A 146 12.31 0.16 7.89
C MET A 146 12.11 -1.34 8.15
N ASN A 147 11.18 -1.91 7.40
CA ASN A 147 10.90 -3.34 7.45
C ASN A 147 12.05 -4.17 6.86
N ALA A 148 12.40 -5.24 7.57
CA ALA A 148 13.35 -6.24 7.15
C ALA A 148 12.80 -7.01 5.96
N THR A 149 11.68 -7.69 6.11
CA THR A 149 11.15 -8.62 5.10
C THR A 149 9.64 -8.49 5.01
N GLU A 150 9.09 -8.77 3.83
CA GLU A 150 7.65 -8.82 3.61
C GLU A 150 7.07 -10.11 4.21
N ASP A 151 6.98 -11.15 3.39
CA ASP A 151 6.53 -12.49 3.72
C ASP A 151 7.70 -13.46 3.62
N LEU A 152 7.91 -14.26 4.66
CA LEU A 152 8.90 -15.32 4.70
C LEU A 152 8.24 -16.59 5.23
N GLY A 153 8.48 -17.70 4.54
CA GLY A 153 8.18 -19.00 5.10
C GLY A 153 9.04 -19.33 6.33
N TRP A 154 8.69 -20.43 7.01
CA TRP A 154 9.48 -20.98 8.12
C TRP A 154 10.94 -21.20 7.76
N ILE A 155 11.16 -21.74 6.57
CA ILE A 155 12.44 -21.81 5.88
C ILE A 155 12.13 -21.40 4.44
N ASP A 156 12.75 -20.32 3.98
CA ASP A 156 12.54 -19.80 2.63
C ASP A 156 13.86 -19.79 1.86
N SER A 157 13.79 -19.45 0.57
CA SER A 157 14.99 -19.25 -0.24
C SER A 157 15.87 -18.17 0.40
N PRO A 158 17.19 -18.40 0.56
CA PRO A 158 18.11 -17.36 1.04
C PRO A 158 18.04 -16.07 0.21
N SER A 159 17.73 -16.17 -1.08
CA SER A 159 17.57 -15.02 -1.97
C SER A 159 16.41 -14.08 -1.59
N ALA A 160 15.46 -14.53 -0.77
CA ALA A 160 14.38 -13.68 -0.27
C ALA A 160 14.91 -12.55 0.65
N LEU A 161 16.11 -12.75 1.22
CA LEU A 161 16.78 -11.80 2.11
C LEU A 161 17.54 -10.70 1.36
N ASP A 162 17.88 -10.93 0.09
CA ASP A 162 18.75 -10.03 -0.70
C ASP A 162 18.13 -8.64 -0.83
N SER A 163 16.80 -8.57 -0.99
CA SER A 163 16.08 -7.29 -1.11
C SER A 163 16.30 -6.39 0.09
N THR A 164 16.34 -6.96 1.29
CA THR A 164 16.59 -6.23 2.55
C THR A 164 17.98 -5.62 2.55
N VAL A 165 18.97 -6.42 2.17
CA VAL A 165 20.38 -5.99 2.10
C VAL A 165 20.55 -4.84 1.12
N GLU A 166 19.93 -4.92 -0.06
CA GLU A 166 19.99 -3.84 -1.05
C GLU A 166 19.31 -2.55 -0.56
N ARG A 167 18.16 -2.64 0.11
CA ARG A 167 17.50 -1.47 0.70
C ARG A 167 18.37 -0.81 1.77
N VAL A 168 19.05 -1.59 2.62
CA VAL A 168 19.97 -1.06 3.62
C VAL A 168 21.12 -0.30 2.95
N LYS A 169 21.73 -0.88 1.91
CA LYS A 169 22.79 -0.22 1.15
C LYS A 169 22.34 1.12 0.58
N GLN A 170 21.12 1.18 0.02
CA GLN A 170 20.55 2.42 -0.52
C GLN A 170 20.41 3.49 0.56
N VAL A 171 19.87 3.15 1.73
CA VAL A 171 19.70 4.10 2.84
C VAL A 171 21.06 4.57 3.37
N LYS A 172 22.01 3.65 3.58
CA LYS A 172 23.36 3.99 4.05
C LYS A 172 24.11 4.87 3.04
N ALA A 173 23.91 4.66 1.73
CA ALA A 173 24.52 5.48 0.68
C ALA A 173 24.04 6.95 0.70
N LEU A 174 22.85 7.21 1.27
CA LEU A 174 22.34 8.57 1.49
C LEU A 174 22.88 9.22 2.77
N GLY A 175 23.71 8.52 3.55
CA GLY A 175 24.30 9.03 4.79
C GLY A 175 23.41 8.93 6.02
N LEU A 176 22.32 8.17 5.96
CA LEU A 176 21.43 7.91 7.10
C LEU A 176 21.87 6.67 7.88
N ASP A 177 21.59 6.67 9.18
CA ASP A 177 21.51 5.44 9.96
C ASP A 177 20.14 4.77 9.80
N VAL A 178 20.11 3.45 9.98
CA VAL A 178 18.91 2.64 9.74
C VAL A 178 18.75 1.55 10.78
N GLY A 179 17.62 1.58 11.49
CA GLY A 179 17.10 0.43 12.23
C GLY A 179 16.32 -0.48 11.30
N ILE A 180 16.45 -1.80 11.47
CA ILE A 180 15.78 -2.79 10.62
C ILE A 180 14.84 -3.61 11.49
N ASP A 181 13.55 -3.47 11.26
CA ASP A 181 12.52 -4.12 12.04
C ASP A 181 12.03 -5.40 11.35
N PHE A 182 12.17 -6.52 12.04
CA PHE A 182 11.78 -7.84 11.57
C PHE A 182 10.34 -8.17 11.97
N HIS A 183 9.75 -7.46 12.94
CA HIS A 183 8.41 -7.67 13.48
C HIS A 183 8.09 -9.12 13.89
N GLY A 184 9.12 -9.90 14.28
CA GLY A 184 8.98 -11.33 14.54
C GLY A 184 8.62 -12.18 13.30
N ARG A 185 8.66 -11.61 12.10
CA ARG A 185 8.26 -12.26 10.83
C ARG A 185 9.34 -13.19 10.26
N CYS A 186 10.56 -13.10 10.77
CA CYS A 186 11.63 -14.02 10.40
C CYS A 186 11.69 -15.17 11.41
N HIS A 187 11.50 -16.39 10.93
CA HIS A 187 11.80 -17.56 11.74
C HIS A 187 13.31 -17.66 11.99
N LYS A 188 13.69 -18.22 13.15
CA LYS A 188 15.05 -18.28 13.69
C LYS A 188 16.16 -18.51 12.65
N ALA A 189 15.99 -19.49 11.76
CA ALA A 189 17.02 -19.84 10.76
C ALA A 189 17.20 -18.76 9.67
N MET A 190 16.12 -18.08 9.27
CA MET A 190 16.17 -16.98 8.33
C MET A 190 16.70 -15.71 8.99
N ALA A 191 16.30 -15.44 10.25
CA ALA A 191 16.79 -14.31 11.04
C ALA A 191 18.31 -14.34 11.20
N GLN A 192 18.89 -15.51 11.49
CA GLN A 192 20.34 -15.71 11.59
C GLN A 192 21.07 -15.41 10.27
N GLN A 193 20.54 -15.88 9.14
CA GLN A 193 21.12 -15.61 7.83
C GLN A 193 21.04 -14.12 7.47
N LEU A 194 19.90 -13.49 7.73
CA LEU A 194 19.70 -12.07 7.44
C LEU A 194 20.61 -11.20 8.32
N ALA A 195 20.70 -11.47 9.63
CA ALA A 195 21.62 -10.77 10.52
C ALA A 195 23.06 -10.85 10.00
N ARG A 196 23.53 -12.04 9.61
CA ARG A 196 24.86 -12.23 9.03
C ARG A 196 25.06 -11.47 7.72
N ALA A 197 24.06 -11.43 6.86
CA ALA A 197 24.11 -10.69 5.59
C ALA A 197 24.13 -9.17 5.80
N LEU A 198 23.56 -8.69 6.91
CA LEU A 198 23.48 -7.27 7.27
C LEU A 198 24.73 -6.75 7.98
N GLU A 199 25.54 -7.61 8.60
CA GLU A 199 26.74 -7.19 9.37
C GLU A 199 27.69 -6.26 8.58
N PRO A 200 28.03 -6.52 7.30
CA PRO A 200 28.91 -5.64 6.53
C PRO A 200 28.34 -4.24 6.31
N HIS A 201 27.02 -4.08 6.45
CA HIS A 201 26.29 -2.84 6.19
C HIS A 201 25.99 -2.03 7.45
N ARG A 202 26.30 -2.58 8.64
CA ARG A 202 26.28 -1.88 9.93
C ARG A 202 24.99 -1.08 10.15
N PRO A 203 23.82 -1.74 10.15
CA PRO A 203 22.59 -1.09 10.61
C PRO A 203 22.74 -0.66 12.07
N LEU A 204 21.94 0.32 12.49
CA LEU A 204 21.96 0.83 13.86
C LEU A 204 21.53 -0.25 14.86
N PHE A 205 20.49 -1.01 14.52
CA PHE A 205 20.03 -2.19 15.24
C PHE A 205 19.18 -3.08 14.34
N ILE A 206 18.97 -4.33 14.76
CA ILE A 206 17.87 -5.19 14.29
C ILE A 206 16.81 -5.28 15.39
N GLU A 207 15.57 -4.96 15.05
CA GLU A 207 14.41 -4.93 15.96
C GLU A 207 13.55 -6.17 15.78
N GLU A 208 13.07 -6.72 16.90
CA GLU A 208 12.16 -7.89 16.97
C GLU A 208 12.56 -9.03 16.00
N PRO A 209 13.83 -9.50 15.99
CA PRO A 209 14.30 -10.47 15.00
C PRO A 209 13.57 -11.81 15.06
N ILE A 210 13.08 -12.18 16.25
CA ILE A 210 12.37 -13.42 16.55
C ILE A 210 11.30 -13.09 17.60
N LEU A 211 10.15 -13.75 17.53
CA LEU A 211 9.04 -13.57 18.48
C LEU A 211 9.43 -13.83 19.95
N VAL A 212 8.73 -13.14 20.86
CA VAL A 212 8.96 -13.11 22.31
C VAL A 212 8.84 -14.46 23.01
N GLU A 213 8.11 -15.40 22.42
CA GLU A 213 7.97 -16.77 22.93
C GLU A 213 9.27 -17.58 22.85
N HIS A 214 10.29 -17.09 22.14
CA HIS A 214 11.56 -17.78 21.91
C HIS A 214 12.80 -17.05 22.49
N PRO A 215 12.84 -16.77 23.80
CA PRO A 215 13.98 -16.10 24.44
C PRO A 215 15.30 -16.86 24.25
N GLU A 216 15.28 -18.19 24.20
CA GLU A 216 16.46 -19.00 23.89
C GLU A 216 17.00 -18.79 22.47
N ALA A 217 16.13 -18.47 21.51
CA ALA A 217 16.52 -18.20 20.14
C ALA A 217 17.10 -16.79 20.00
N ILE A 218 16.54 -15.82 20.73
CA ILE A 218 17.07 -14.45 20.80
C ILE A 218 18.48 -14.47 21.41
N LYS A 219 18.67 -15.16 22.55
CA LYS A 219 20.01 -15.35 23.14
C LYS A 219 20.99 -16.01 22.18
N LYS A 220 20.56 -17.03 21.44
CA LYS A 220 21.41 -17.69 20.45
C LYS A 220 21.79 -16.74 19.30
N LEU A 221 20.87 -15.90 18.85
CA LEU A 221 21.13 -14.92 17.80
C LEU A 221 22.10 -13.84 18.29
N SER A 222 21.93 -13.34 19.52
CA SER A 222 22.82 -12.32 20.10
C SER A 222 24.27 -12.80 20.17
N ASP A 223 24.51 -14.09 20.42
CA ASP A 223 25.86 -14.69 20.41
C ASP A 223 26.48 -14.81 19.01
N GLN A 224 25.71 -14.61 17.94
CA GLN A 224 26.11 -14.88 16.56
C GLN A 224 26.26 -13.63 15.69
N THR A 225 25.82 -12.47 16.17
CA THR A 225 25.87 -11.20 15.44
C THR A 225 26.52 -10.12 16.30
N VAL A 226 27.21 -9.20 15.65
CA VAL A 226 27.70 -7.97 16.31
C VAL A 226 26.73 -6.78 16.15
N ILE A 227 25.62 -6.99 15.44
CA ILE A 227 24.60 -5.95 15.26
C ILE A 227 23.79 -5.85 16.56
N PRO A 228 23.58 -4.63 17.11
CA PRO A 228 22.74 -4.44 18.28
C PRO A 228 21.33 -5.01 18.09
N ILE A 229 20.84 -5.76 19.07
CA ILE A 229 19.48 -6.29 19.09
C ILE A 229 18.60 -5.34 19.90
N ALA A 230 17.57 -4.81 19.23
CA ALA A 230 16.51 -4.03 19.83
C ALA A 230 15.27 -4.91 20.03
N PHE A 231 14.67 -4.84 21.22
CA PHE A 231 13.60 -5.75 21.61
C PHE A 231 12.73 -5.16 22.71
N GLY A 232 11.43 -5.47 22.71
CA GLY A 232 10.58 -5.24 23.88
C GLY A 232 9.27 -4.53 23.64
N GLU A 233 8.85 -4.29 22.39
CA GLU A 233 7.54 -3.72 22.09
C GLU A 233 6.41 -4.62 22.65
N ARG A 234 6.67 -5.93 22.74
CA ARG A 234 5.75 -6.97 23.24
C ARG A 234 6.01 -7.37 24.69
N LEU A 235 6.84 -6.62 25.42
CA LEU A 235 7.13 -6.83 26.83
C LEU A 235 6.45 -5.74 27.66
N TYR A 236 5.54 -6.13 28.55
CA TYR A 236 4.63 -5.18 29.19
C TYR A 236 5.09 -4.74 30.58
N THR A 237 6.05 -5.42 31.18
CA THR A 237 6.40 -5.20 32.59
C THR A 237 7.89 -5.38 32.85
N ARG A 238 8.40 -4.80 33.96
CA ARG A 238 9.79 -5.05 34.38
C ARG A 238 10.11 -6.53 34.63
N TRP A 239 9.10 -7.35 34.89
CA TRP A 239 9.28 -8.78 35.12
C TRP A 239 9.48 -9.54 33.83
N ASP A 240 8.90 -9.07 32.72
CA ASP A 240 9.07 -9.66 31.39
C ASP A 240 10.47 -9.35 30.86
N VAL A 241 10.93 -8.09 30.98
CA VAL A 241 12.25 -7.66 30.50
C VAL A 241 13.41 -8.28 31.29
N LYS A 242 13.17 -8.67 32.56
CA LYS A 242 14.19 -9.13 33.49
C LYS A 242 15.08 -10.23 32.90
N ARG A 243 14.47 -11.23 32.24
CA ARG A 243 15.20 -12.37 31.67
C ARG A 243 16.17 -11.95 30.57
N PHE A 244 15.75 -11.03 29.69
CA PHE A 244 16.55 -10.58 28.57
C PHE A 244 17.76 -9.74 29.01
N LEU A 245 17.62 -9.04 30.14
CA LEU A 245 18.73 -8.35 30.81
C LEU A 245 19.70 -9.33 31.48
N GLU A 246 19.17 -10.28 32.27
CA GLU A 246 19.98 -11.29 32.98
C GLU A 246 20.79 -12.18 32.03
N ASP A 247 20.20 -12.58 30.90
CA ASP A 247 20.87 -13.41 29.89
C ASP A 247 21.71 -12.58 28.89
N SER A 248 21.73 -11.24 29.01
CA SER A 248 22.46 -10.33 28.12
C SER A 248 22.17 -10.57 26.62
N SER A 249 20.89 -10.74 26.28
CA SER A 249 20.45 -11.08 24.93
C SER A 249 20.00 -9.89 24.09
N VAL A 250 19.95 -8.69 24.67
CA VAL A 250 19.45 -7.46 24.05
C VAL A 250 20.38 -6.30 24.38
N ASP A 251 20.56 -5.39 23.43
CA ASP A 251 21.42 -4.20 23.58
C ASP A 251 20.57 -2.93 23.75
N ILE A 252 19.33 -2.96 23.25
CA ILE A 252 18.37 -1.87 23.29
C ILE A 252 17.01 -2.42 23.73
N LEU A 253 16.47 -1.93 24.84
CA LEU A 253 15.09 -2.20 25.23
C LEU A 253 14.14 -1.15 24.63
N GLN A 254 13.02 -1.63 24.07
CA GLN A 254 12.01 -0.80 23.42
C GLN A 254 10.64 -0.91 24.09
N PRO A 255 10.52 -0.57 25.39
CA PRO A 255 9.21 -0.60 26.04
C PRO A 255 8.28 0.41 25.36
N ASP A 256 7.10 -0.04 24.94
CA ASP A 256 6.05 0.87 24.49
C ASP A 256 5.42 1.53 25.72
N ILE A 257 5.45 2.87 25.80
CA ILE A 257 4.98 3.58 27.00
C ILE A 257 3.47 3.45 27.23
N ALA A 258 2.69 3.23 26.17
CA ALA A 258 1.25 3.01 26.23
C ALA A 258 0.91 1.54 26.46
N HIS A 259 1.88 0.62 26.54
CA HIS A 259 1.67 -0.79 26.89
C HIS A 259 2.47 -1.24 28.12
N ALA A 260 3.53 -0.53 28.48
CA ALA A 260 4.45 -0.87 29.56
C ALA A 260 4.13 -0.13 30.86
N GLY A 261 2.84 0.04 31.18
CA GLY A 261 2.37 0.60 32.44
C GLY A 261 2.63 2.10 32.65
N GLY A 262 2.75 2.87 31.56
CA GLY A 262 2.89 4.32 31.57
C GLY A 262 4.29 4.81 31.93
N ILE A 263 4.38 6.09 32.29
CA ILE A 263 5.62 6.78 32.67
C ILE A 263 6.25 6.10 33.89
N SER A 264 5.43 5.74 34.88
CA SER A 264 5.91 5.15 36.14
C SER A 264 6.69 3.86 35.91
N GLU A 265 6.15 2.94 35.10
CA GLU A 265 6.76 1.64 34.88
C GLU A 265 7.86 1.68 33.82
N THR A 266 7.67 2.45 32.75
CA THR A 266 8.70 2.67 31.73
C THR A 266 9.96 3.30 32.33
N LYS A 267 9.83 4.26 33.26
CA LYS A 267 10.98 4.84 33.96
C LYS A 267 11.71 3.82 34.84
N ARG A 268 10.98 2.91 35.51
CA ARG A 268 11.61 1.84 36.30
C ARG A 268 12.32 0.81 35.40
N ILE A 269 11.76 0.48 34.24
CA ILE A 269 12.42 -0.36 33.23
C ILE A 269 13.72 0.32 32.75
N ALA A 270 13.66 1.61 32.42
CA ALA A 270 14.83 2.39 32.03
C ALA A 270 15.96 2.35 33.06
N THR A 271 15.64 2.61 34.34
CA THR A 271 16.61 2.55 35.44
C THR A 271 17.13 1.13 35.68
N MET A 272 16.29 0.10 35.49
CA MET A 272 16.74 -1.29 35.59
C MET A 272 17.72 -1.62 34.46
N ALA A 273 17.43 -1.23 33.22
CA ALA A 273 18.28 -1.48 32.05
C ALA A 273 19.64 -0.78 32.14
N GLU A 274 19.69 0.41 32.74
CA GLU A 274 20.93 1.17 32.95
C GLU A 274 21.99 0.37 33.72
N ALA A 275 21.56 -0.45 34.69
CA ALA A 275 22.47 -1.31 35.47
C ALA A 275 23.07 -2.48 34.69
N TYR A 276 22.53 -2.79 33.51
CA TYR A 276 22.97 -3.88 32.63
C TYR A 276 23.72 -3.38 31.38
N ASP A 277 24.03 -2.07 31.30
CA ASP A 277 24.61 -1.44 30.10
C ASP A 277 23.70 -1.57 28.86
N VAL A 278 22.38 -1.57 29.08
CA VAL A 278 21.38 -1.67 28.02
C VAL A 278 20.72 -0.32 27.80
N ALA A 279 20.69 0.13 26.54
CA ALA A 279 20.07 1.37 26.16
C ALA A 279 18.53 1.26 26.13
N ILE A 280 17.83 2.38 26.19
CA ILE A 280 16.39 2.44 25.92
C ILE A 280 16.10 3.23 24.66
N ALA A 281 15.18 2.70 23.85
CA ALA A 281 14.61 3.38 22.71
C ALA A 281 13.09 3.09 22.69
N PRO A 282 12.28 3.83 23.47
CA PRO A 282 10.85 3.54 23.61
C PRO A 282 10.16 3.36 22.26
N HIS A 283 9.42 2.25 22.12
CA HIS A 283 8.58 2.00 20.96
C HIS A 283 7.42 3.01 21.00
N CYS A 284 7.20 3.72 19.89
CA CYS A 284 6.20 4.80 19.87
C CYS A 284 5.64 5.09 18.46
N PRO A 285 5.07 4.11 17.75
CA PRO A 285 4.30 4.33 16.52
C PRO A 285 2.90 4.92 16.80
N LEU A 286 2.73 5.61 17.93
CA LEU A 286 1.46 5.99 18.54
C LEU A 286 1.15 7.49 18.36
N GLY A 287 0.19 7.98 19.14
CA GLY A 287 -0.26 9.36 19.13
C GLY A 287 0.62 10.35 19.90
N PRO A 288 0.24 11.64 19.87
CA PRO A 288 1.07 12.71 20.42
C PRO A 288 1.24 12.63 21.94
N VAL A 289 0.28 12.02 22.65
CA VAL A 289 0.32 11.94 24.11
C VAL A 289 1.31 10.87 24.56
N ALA A 290 1.27 9.68 23.93
CA ALA A 290 2.29 8.64 24.13
C ALA A 290 3.69 9.16 23.75
N PHE A 291 3.82 9.84 22.60
CA PHE A 291 5.10 10.41 22.17
C PHE A 291 5.64 11.43 23.17
N ALA A 292 4.83 12.37 23.64
CA ALA A 292 5.23 13.33 24.66
C ALA A 292 5.65 12.66 25.97
N ALA A 293 4.91 11.63 26.42
CA ALA A 293 5.27 10.86 27.61
C ALA A 293 6.63 10.17 27.45
N SER A 294 6.90 9.56 26.27
CA SER A 294 8.19 8.95 25.96
C SER A 294 9.32 9.98 25.96
N VAL A 295 9.07 11.21 25.48
CA VAL A 295 10.03 12.32 25.57
C VAL A 295 10.37 12.67 27.02
N GLN A 296 9.38 12.72 27.92
CA GLN A 296 9.62 13.02 29.34
C GLN A 296 10.52 11.96 30.01
N VAL A 297 10.31 10.67 29.70
CA VAL A 297 11.18 9.58 30.18
C VAL A 297 12.57 9.66 29.52
N ALA A 298 12.62 9.94 28.22
CA ALA A 298 13.87 10.10 27.47
C ALA A 298 14.72 11.24 28.05
N LEU A 299 14.13 12.37 28.45
CA LEU A 299 14.87 13.50 29.01
C LEU A 299 15.51 13.22 30.38
N SER A 300 14.95 12.28 31.15
CA SER A 300 15.37 11.97 32.52
C SER A 300 16.17 10.67 32.65
N SER A 301 16.44 9.95 31.56
CA SER A 301 17.07 8.61 31.60
C SER A 301 18.45 8.57 30.93
N PRO A 302 19.56 8.37 31.66
CA PRO A 302 20.92 8.47 31.09
C PRO A 302 21.18 7.52 29.92
N ASN A 303 20.63 6.31 29.96
CA ASN A 303 20.77 5.27 28.92
C ASN A 303 19.80 5.42 27.72
N PHE A 304 19.12 6.55 27.55
CA PHE A 304 18.31 6.81 26.36
C PHE A 304 19.17 6.94 25.10
N ALA A 305 18.80 6.19 24.05
CA ALA A 305 19.47 6.21 22.74
C ALA A 305 18.73 7.05 21.69
N ILE A 306 17.51 6.66 21.33
CA ILE A 306 16.75 7.29 20.25
C ILE A 306 15.24 7.02 20.43
N LEU A 307 14.37 7.89 19.91
CA LEU A 307 12.91 7.76 20.04
C LEU A 307 12.24 7.64 18.68
N GLU A 308 11.35 6.67 18.56
CA GLU A 308 10.51 6.51 17.38
C GLU A 308 9.44 7.60 17.28
N MET A 309 9.23 8.15 16.08
CA MET A 309 8.21 9.17 15.81
C MET A 309 7.33 8.74 14.64
N SER A 310 6.01 8.71 14.87
CA SER A 310 4.99 8.27 13.90
C SER A 310 4.64 9.28 12.79
N MET A 311 5.36 10.39 12.68
CA MET A 311 5.06 11.46 11.74
C MET A 311 5.14 11.01 10.27
N GLY A 312 4.04 11.15 9.55
CA GLY A 312 3.89 10.75 8.15
C GLY A 312 4.10 9.25 7.93
N MET A 313 3.76 8.44 8.92
CA MET A 313 3.83 6.98 8.84
C MET A 313 2.70 6.42 7.96
N HIS A 314 2.95 5.32 7.25
CA HIS A 314 2.00 4.77 6.27
C HIS A 314 0.66 4.35 6.88
N TYR A 315 0.64 3.87 8.13
CA TYR A 315 -0.61 3.55 8.83
C TYR A 315 -1.49 4.78 9.09
N ASN A 316 -0.90 5.97 9.25
CA ASN A 316 -1.66 7.21 9.46
C ASN A 316 -2.32 7.68 8.17
N THR A 317 -1.66 7.47 7.02
CA THR A 317 -2.18 7.87 5.71
C THR A 317 -3.46 7.15 5.29
N GLU A 318 -3.71 5.94 5.80
CA GLU A 318 -4.97 5.22 5.59
C GLU A 318 -6.16 5.91 6.27
N ALA A 319 -5.91 6.76 7.28
CA ALA A 319 -6.93 7.47 8.05
C ALA A 319 -7.25 8.88 7.55
N GLY A 320 -6.70 9.29 6.40
CA GLY A 320 -6.87 10.61 5.79
C GLY A 320 -5.83 11.63 6.28
N ASP A 321 -6.24 12.88 6.50
CA ASP A 321 -5.36 14.00 6.88
C ASP A 321 -5.01 14.04 8.39
N ILE A 322 -5.08 12.90 9.09
CA ILE A 322 -4.79 12.79 10.52
C ILE A 322 -3.42 12.16 10.71
N ASP A 323 -2.55 12.85 11.46
CA ASP A 323 -1.19 12.45 11.76
C ASP A 323 -0.80 12.83 13.21
N LEU A 324 0.43 12.53 13.62
CA LEU A 324 0.94 12.76 14.98
C LEU A 324 0.64 14.15 15.54
N LEU A 325 0.78 15.19 14.71
CA LEU A 325 0.65 16.59 15.13
C LEU A 325 -0.80 17.10 15.15
N THR A 326 -1.73 16.34 14.61
CA THR A 326 -3.11 16.80 14.33
C THR A 326 -3.88 17.18 15.60
N TYR A 327 -3.66 16.47 16.72
CA TYR A 327 -4.38 16.72 17.97
C TYR A 327 -3.67 17.74 18.89
N LEU A 328 -2.61 18.41 18.42
CA LEU A 328 -1.87 19.41 19.18
C LEU A 328 -2.39 20.82 18.85
N LYS A 329 -2.50 21.68 19.87
CA LYS A 329 -2.74 23.12 19.64
C LYS A 329 -1.52 23.83 19.05
N ASP A 330 -0.33 23.37 19.43
CA ASP A 330 0.94 23.89 18.91
C ASP A 330 1.80 22.73 18.36
N PRO A 331 1.77 22.51 17.03
CA PRO A 331 2.59 21.50 16.38
C PRO A 331 4.11 21.73 16.49
N SER A 332 4.55 22.98 16.67
CA SER A 332 5.98 23.35 16.61
C SER A 332 6.81 22.79 17.77
N VAL A 333 6.15 22.31 18.83
CA VAL A 333 6.78 21.63 19.97
C VAL A 333 7.59 20.39 19.55
N PHE A 334 7.27 19.80 18.40
CA PHE A 334 7.95 18.64 17.83
C PHE A 334 8.72 18.94 16.53
N ASP A 335 9.08 20.21 16.29
CA ASP A 335 9.95 20.57 15.18
C ASP A 335 11.29 19.83 15.26
N ILE A 336 11.69 19.26 14.12
CA ILE A 336 12.91 18.46 14.00
C ILE A 336 14.05 19.34 13.49
N GLU A 337 15.14 19.41 14.26
CA GLU A 337 16.36 20.12 13.89
C GLU A 337 17.56 19.17 13.99
N GLY A 338 18.11 18.76 12.83
CA GLY A 338 19.28 17.88 12.76
C GLY A 338 19.07 16.49 13.40
N GLY A 339 17.85 15.95 13.31
CA GLY A 339 17.46 14.65 13.84
C GLY A 339 17.02 14.69 15.31
N PHE A 340 16.86 15.89 15.88
CA PHE A 340 16.47 16.06 17.28
C PHE A 340 15.23 16.93 17.42
N ILE A 341 14.44 16.63 18.44
CA ILE A 341 13.45 17.55 19.01
C ILE A 341 14.01 18.18 20.29
N LYS A 342 13.69 19.45 20.54
CA LYS A 342 14.09 20.14 21.77
C LYS A 342 13.26 19.64 22.95
N ALA A 343 13.85 19.65 24.15
CA ALA A 343 13.11 19.31 25.37
C ALA A 343 11.88 20.22 25.55
N PRO A 344 10.64 19.70 25.53
CA PRO A 344 9.44 20.52 25.72
C PRO A 344 9.47 21.20 27.09
N THR A 345 9.13 22.48 27.17
CA THR A 345 9.18 23.26 28.42
C THR A 345 7.80 23.57 29.01
N GLY A 346 6.71 23.19 28.33
CA GLY A 346 5.36 23.34 28.84
C GLY A 346 5.09 22.49 30.09
N TYR A 347 4.05 22.80 30.84
CA TYR A 347 3.69 22.04 32.04
C TYR A 347 3.20 20.62 31.71
N GLY A 348 3.32 19.69 32.67
CA GLY A 348 2.89 18.31 32.44
C GLY A 348 3.74 17.63 31.38
N LEU A 349 3.11 17.04 30.37
CA LEU A 349 3.79 16.40 29.24
C LEU A 349 4.51 17.40 28.32
N GLY A 350 4.30 18.69 28.50
CA GLY A 350 4.91 19.73 27.67
C GLY A 350 4.17 20.02 26.37
N ILE A 351 2.95 19.49 26.21
CA ILE A 351 2.08 19.68 25.06
C ILE A 351 0.69 20.16 25.49
N GLU A 352 -0.06 20.75 24.56
CA GLU A 352 -1.47 21.11 24.73
C GLU A 352 -2.33 20.40 23.70
N ILE A 353 -3.33 19.64 24.16
CA ILE A 353 -4.24 18.88 23.30
C ILE A 353 -5.42 19.75 22.84
N ASP A 354 -5.76 19.66 21.55
CA ASP A 354 -7.00 20.19 20.99
C ASP A 354 -8.16 19.24 21.32
N GLU A 355 -8.77 19.46 22.49
CA GLU A 355 -9.91 18.66 22.97
C GLU A 355 -11.13 18.73 22.04
N GLU A 356 -11.36 19.87 21.39
CA GLU A 356 -12.49 20.01 20.46
C GLU A 356 -12.30 19.10 19.25
N MET A 357 -11.07 19.03 18.73
CA MET A 357 -10.71 18.11 17.66
C MET A 357 -10.81 16.66 18.10
N VAL A 358 -10.31 16.31 19.29
CA VAL A 358 -10.43 14.95 19.85
C VAL A 358 -11.89 14.53 19.94
N VAL A 359 -12.75 15.35 20.54
CA VAL A 359 -14.19 15.06 20.71
C VAL A 359 -14.90 14.97 19.36
N ARG A 360 -14.55 15.83 18.40
CA ARG A 360 -15.14 15.80 17.05
C ARG A 360 -14.80 14.50 16.33
N VAL A 361 -13.52 14.14 16.28
CA VAL A 361 -13.07 12.93 15.58
C VAL A 361 -13.59 11.67 16.29
N ALA A 362 -13.65 11.67 17.62
CA ALA A 362 -14.12 10.51 18.38
C ALA A 362 -15.56 10.11 18.09
N LYS A 363 -16.44 11.07 17.76
CA LYS A 363 -17.84 10.79 17.38
C LYS A 363 -17.97 9.95 16.11
N GLU A 364 -16.98 10.00 15.23
CA GLU A 364 -16.98 9.35 13.93
C GLU A 364 -16.01 8.16 13.85
N THR A 365 -15.30 7.86 14.94
CA THR A 365 -14.26 6.83 14.94
C THR A 365 -14.81 5.48 15.42
N THR A 366 -14.76 4.48 14.53
CA THR A 366 -15.10 3.10 14.85
C THR A 366 -13.87 2.32 15.33
N PRO A 367 -14.05 1.19 16.06
CA PRO A 367 -12.93 0.35 16.45
C PRO A 367 -12.16 -0.14 15.22
N TRP A 368 -10.83 -0.05 15.26
CA TRP A 368 -9.99 -0.63 14.21
C TRP A 368 -9.86 -2.14 14.45
N GLN A 369 -9.77 -2.91 13.36
CA GLN A 369 -9.61 -4.37 13.41
C GLN A 369 -8.26 -4.76 12.83
N CYS A 370 -7.57 -5.70 13.46
CA CYS A 370 -6.34 -6.26 12.92
C CYS A 370 -6.59 -6.89 11.55
N LYS A 371 -5.71 -6.60 10.60
CA LYS A 371 -5.68 -7.27 9.30
C LYS A 371 -5.27 -8.74 9.54
N THR A 372 -5.87 -9.67 8.79
CA THR A 372 -5.59 -11.11 8.91
C THR A 372 -4.73 -11.57 7.76
N PHE A 373 -3.79 -12.49 8.03
CA PHE A 373 -2.77 -12.81 7.06
C PHE A 373 -2.57 -14.31 6.88
N HIS A 374 -2.44 -14.72 5.62
CA HIS A 374 -2.31 -16.12 5.23
C HIS A 374 -1.22 -16.27 4.18
N GLY A 375 -0.37 -17.28 4.34
CA GLY A 375 0.66 -17.67 3.40
C GLY A 375 0.11 -18.24 2.08
N PRO A 376 1.00 -18.53 1.11
CA PRO A 376 0.62 -19.13 -0.18
C PRO A 376 -0.08 -20.49 -0.05
N ASP A 377 0.21 -21.23 1.03
CA ASP A 377 -0.38 -22.54 1.37
C ASP A 377 -1.64 -22.45 2.24
N GLY A 378 -2.11 -21.22 2.55
CA GLY A 378 -3.23 -20.98 3.45
C GLY A 378 -2.89 -21.04 4.94
N SER A 379 -1.62 -21.26 5.31
CA SER A 379 -1.16 -21.16 6.71
C SER A 379 -1.38 -19.76 7.25
N ILE A 380 -1.78 -19.62 8.51
CA ILE A 380 -1.87 -18.32 9.20
C ILE A 380 -0.45 -17.77 9.39
N ARG A 381 -0.24 -16.48 9.09
CA ARG A 381 1.05 -15.79 9.23
C ARG A 381 0.89 -14.50 10.03
N GLU A 382 2.01 -13.99 10.54
CA GLU A 382 2.11 -12.70 11.23
C GLU A 382 2.14 -11.49 10.26
N CYS A 383 2.03 -11.68 8.92
CA CYS A 383 1.89 -10.58 7.94
C CYS A 383 1.42 -10.98 6.52
N ARG A 384 0.62 -10.12 5.86
CA ARG A 384 0.78 -9.59 4.49
C ARG A 384 -0.25 -8.49 4.13
N THR A 385 0.23 -7.34 3.67
CA THR A 385 -0.57 -6.23 3.10
C THR A 385 -1.59 -6.72 2.05
N GLU A 386 -2.85 -6.37 2.29
CA GLU A 386 -4.00 -6.70 1.45
C GLU A 386 -4.06 -5.77 0.24
N ARG A 387 -4.16 -6.32 -0.98
CA ARG A 387 -5.14 -5.82 -1.97
C ARG A 387 -5.23 -6.70 -3.21
N VAL A 388 -4.13 -7.29 -3.70
CA VAL A 388 -4.16 -8.10 -4.93
C VAL A 388 -3.22 -9.30 -4.86
N ARG A 389 -3.74 -10.51 -5.12
CA ARG A 389 -2.94 -11.69 -5.48
C ARG A 389 -2.99 -11.87 -7.00
N LEU A 390 -1.88 -11.61 -7.68
CA LEU A 390 -1.83 -11.61 -9.14
C LEU A 390 -1.39 -12.98 -9.68
N THR A 391 -2.31 -13.67 -10.37
CA THR A 391 -1.96 -14.82 -11.22
C THR A 391 -1.88 -14.37 -12.68
N VAL A 392 -0.78 -14.69 -13.37
CA VAL A 392 -0.58 -14.37 -14.79
C VAL A 392 -0.71 -15.63 -15.63
N VAL A 393 -1.57 -15.58 -16.65
CA VAL A 393 -1.61 -16.62 -17.69
C VAL A 393 -0.72 -16.17 -18.85
N ALA A 394 0.46 -16.77 -18.97
CA ALA A 394 1.44 -16.46 -20.00
C ALA A 394 1.51 -17.62 -21.01
N ARG A 395 1.25 -17.33 -22.30
CA ARG A 395 1.32 -18.34 -23.37
C ARG A 395 2.70 -18.35 -24.03
N SER A 396 3.06 -17.24 -24.68
CA SER A 396 4.33 -17.08 -25.42
C SER A 396 5.53 -16.73 -24.53
N ASN A 397 5.27 -16.40 -23.26
CA ASN A 397 6.25 -15.86 -22.32
C ASN A 397 6.39 -16.69 -21.04
N PHE A 398 5.75 -17.87 -21.01
CA PHE A 398 5.60 -18.66 -19.79
C PHE A 398 6.94 -18.90 -19.10
N ASP A 399 7.91 -19.48 -19.80
CA ASP A 399 9.15 -19.93 -19.18
C ASP A 399 9.97 -18.74 -18.63
N ALA A 400 10.00 -17.62 -19.35
CA ALA A 400 10.68 -16.42 -18.91
C ALA A 400 10.00 -15.77 -17.71
N VAL A 401 8.66 -15.63 -17.73
CA VAL A 401 7.91 -14.97 -16.65
C VAL A 401 7.82 -15.86 -15.40
N ALA A 402 7.74 -17.18 -15.56
CA ALA A 402 7.76 -18.12 -14.45
C ALA A 402 9.13 -18.14 -13.75
N ALA A 403 10.23 -18.12 -14.52
CA ALA A 403 11.57 -18.11 -13.95
C ALA A 403 11.94 -16.75 -13.34
N ASN A 404 11.67 -15.67 -14.08
CA ASN A 404 12.26 -14.37 -13.83
C ASN A 404 11.24 -13.26 -13.55
N GLY A 405 9.93 -13.51 -13.52
CA GLY A 405 8.93 -12.45 -13.38
C GLY A 405 8.86 -11.53 -14.61
N ILE A 406 8.36 -10.31 -14.40
CA ILE A 406 8.17 -9.28 -15.43
C ILE A 406 8.97 -8.04 -15.04
N SER A 407 9.94 -7.67 -15.86
CA SER A 407 10.70 -6.42 -15.73
C SER A 407 10.08 -5.35 -16.62
N ILE A 408 9.79 -4.18 -16.06
CA ILE A 408 9.18 -3.05 -16.77
C ILE A 408 10.11 -1.84 -16.65
N GLU A 409 10.66 -1.39 -17.77
CA GLU A 409 11.40 -0.13 -17.85
C GLU A 409 10.45 0.96 -18.37
N SER A 410 9.96 1.79 -17.46
CA SER A 410 8.98 2.85 -17.75
C SER A 410 9.65 4.23 -17.76
N GLN A 411 9.39 5.01 -18.82
CA GLN A 411 9.82 6.41 -18.86
C GLN A 411 9.06 7.29 -17.85
N ASN A 412 7.83 6.91 -17.47
CA ASN A 412 7.02 7.64 -16.50
C ASN A 412 7.26 7.19 -15.06
N HIS A 413 7.51 5.88 -14.86
CA HIS A 413 7.49 5.25 -13.54
C HIS A 413 8.86 4.71 -13.08
N GLY A 414 9.90 4.75 -13.92
CA GLY A 414 11.19 4.16 -13.61
C GLY A 414 11.22 2.64 -13.85
N LYS A 415 12.15 1.94 -13.18
CA LYS A 415 12.35 0.49 -13.35
C LYS A 415 11.57 -0.28 -12.31
N HIS A 416 10.74 -1.21 -12.76
CA HIS A 416 9.92 -2.08 -11.93
C HIS A 416 10.22 -3.53 -12.23
N HIS A 417 10.13 -4.36 -11.20
CA HIS A 417 10.20 -5.80 -11.34
C HIS A 417 9.06 -6.45 -10.56
N VAL A 418 8.23 -7.21 -11.24
CA VAL A 418 7.03 -7.82 -10.66
C VAL A 418 7.11 -9.33 -10.83
N LYS A 419 7.08 -10.06 -9.72
CA LYS A 419 6.95 -11.51 -9.72
C LYS A 419 5.49 -11.89 -9.41
N PRO A 420 4.73 -12.43 -10.37
CA PRO A 420 3.37 -12.88 -10.11
C PRO A 420 3.32 -13.96 -9.02
N ASP A 421 2.21 -14.02 -8.27
CA ASP A 421 1.94 -15.07 -7.28
C ASP A 421 1.97 -16.46 -7.94
N ARG A 422 1.37 -16.55 -9.13
CA ARG A 422 1.41 -17.75 -9.98
C ARG A 422 1.55 -17.35 -11.45
N VAL A 423 2.26 -18.18 -12.20
CA VAL A 423 2.36 -18.09 -13.66
C VAL A 423 1.86 -19.41 -14.25
N LEU A 424 0.86 -19.34 -15.12
CA LEU A 424 0.16 -20.50 -15.67
C LEU A 424 0.19 -20.47 -17.20
N ARG A 425 0.11 -21.63 -17.85
CA ARG A 425 -0.04 -21.69 -19.31
C ARG A 425 -1.51 -21.54 -19.72
N THR A 426 -2.41 -22.03 -18.88
CA THR A 426 -3.86 -21.97 -19.09
C THR A 426 -4.60 -21.58 -17.81
N VAL A 427 -5.82 -21.03 -17.95
CA VAL A 427 -6.67 -20.71 -16.78
C VAL A 427 -7.13 -21.98 -16.07
N ALA A 428 -7.25 -23.11 -16.78
CA ALA A 428 -7.64 -24.39 -16.20
C ALA A 428 -6.67 -24.89 -15.11
N GLU A 429 -5.37 -24.57 -15.22
CA GLU A 429 -4.34 -24.89 -14.21
C GLU A 429 -4.52 -24.14 -12.89
N ALA A 430 -5.35 -23.08 -12.87
CA ALA A 430 -5.51 -22.26 -11.67
C ALA A 430 -6.17 -23.05 -10.53
N GLY A 431 -7.11 -23.96 -10.83
CA GLY A 431 -7.84 -24.72 -9.81
C GLY A 431 -8.71 -23.86 -8.88
N GLN A 432 -8.90 -22.57 -9.19
CA GLN A 432 -9.63 -21.61 -8.38
C GLN A 432 -10.39 -20.59 -9.23
N LYS A 433 -11.32 -19.87 -8.62
CA LYS A 433 -12.06 -18.76 -9.22
C LYS A 433 -11.43 -17.42 -8.84
N PHE A 434 -11.64 -16.39 -9.66
CA PHE A 434 -11.03 -15.08 -9.47
C PHE A 434 -12.05 -13.98 -9.26
N ASP A 435 -11.73 -12.97 -8.45
CA ASP A 435 -12.55 -11.76 -8.34
C ASP A 435 -12.52 -10.97 -9.65
N PHE A 436 -11.34 -10.72 -10.22
CA PHE A 436 -11.20 -10.05 -11.51
C PHE A 436 -10.42 -10.92 -12.48
N ILE A 437 -10.93 -11.05 -13.71
CA ILE A 437 -10.19 -11.61 -14.85
C ILE A 437 -9.94 -10.48 -15.84
N ILE A 438 -8.67 -10.10 -15.99
CA ILE A 438 -8.25 -8.99 -16.85
C ILE A 438 -7.73 -9.56 -18.17
N LEU A 439 -8.38 -9.18 -19.27
CA LEU A 439 -8.04 -9.62 -20.62
C LEU A 439 -7.18 -8.56 -21.31
N THR A 440 -5.89 -8.88 -21.48
CA THR A 440 -4.89 -8.04 -22.15
C THR A 440 -4.31 -8.71 -23.41
N ASN A 441 -4.80 -9.89 -23.78
CA ASN A 441 -4.40 -10.59 -24.98
C ASN A 441 -4.97 -9.95 -26.25
N LYS A 442 -4.35 -10.24 -27.40
CA LYS A 442 -4.86 -9.83 -28.71
C LYS A 442 -6.27 -10.41 -28.98
N ALA A 443 -7.14 -9.56 -29.52
CA ALA A 443 -8.54 -9.86 -29.80
C ALA A 443 -8.71 -10.53 -31.18
N VAL A 444 -8.20 -11.75 -31.32
CA VAL A 444 -8.25 -12.51 -32.59
C VAL A 444 -9.41 -13.50 -32.68
N ASP A 445 -9.76 -14.11 -31.55
CA ASP A 445 -10.90 -15.04 -31.40
C ASP A 445 -11.47 -14.91 -29.98
N GLN A 446 -12.54 -14.14 -29.86
CA GLN A 446 -13.16 -13.87 -28.56
C GLN A 446 -14.03 -15.04 -28.07
N ALA A 447 -14.58 -15.85 -28.98
CA ALA A 447 -15.36 -17.02 -28.59
C ALA A 447 -14.44 -18.08 -27.94
N SER A 448 -13.28 -18.34 -28.54
CA SER A 448 -12.26 -19.19 -27.94
C SER A 448 -11.74 -18.61 -26.63
N THR A 449 -11.49 -17.30 -26.56
CA THR A 449 -11.01 -16.65 -25.33
C THR A 449 -12.03 -16.76 -24.19
N ALA A 450 -13.32 -16.57 -24.47
CA ALA A 450 -14.40 -16.75 -23.50
C ALA A 450 -14.51 -18.21 -22.99
N ALA A 451 -14.29 -19.18 -23.88
CA ALA A 451 -14.20 -20.59 -23.50
C ALA A 451 -12.99 -20.86 -22.59
N ASP A 452 -11.81 -20.35 -22.97
CA ASP A 452 -10.55 -20.56 -22.25
C ASP A 452 -10.59 -20.05 -20.80
N ILE A 453 -11.27 -18.93 -20.53
CA ILE A 453 -11.34 -18.37 -19.18
C ILE A 453 -12.44 -18.98 -18.30
N THR A 454 -13.36 -19.76 -18.88
CA THR A 454 -14.49 -20.37 -18.16
C THR A 454 -14.08 -21.07 -16.85
N PRO A 455 -12.94 -21.82 -16.78
CA PRO A 455 -12.51 -22.44 -15.54
C PRO A 455 -12.24 -21.46 -14.38
N GLY A 456 -11.86 -20.21 -14.67
CA GLY A 456 -11.56 -19.18 -13.67
C GLY A 456 -12.76 -18.31 -13.27
N VAL A 457 -13.88 -18.40 -13.99
CA VAL A 457 -15.09 -17.60 -13.74
C VAL A 457 -15.96 -18.27 -12.67
N GLY A 458 -16.30 -17.53 -11.63
CA GLY A 458 -17.28 -17.87 -10.59
C GLY A 458 -18.37 -16.81 -10.46
N ASP A 459 -19.26 -16.97 -9.48
CA ASP A 459 -20.49 -16.17 -9.36
C ASP A 459 -20.25 -14.66 -9.14
N ASN A 460 -19.12 -14.32 -8.51
CA ASN A 460 -18.74 -12.93 -8.20
C ASN A 460 -17.63 -12.39 -9.12
N THR A 461 -17.21 -13.15 -10.13
CA THR A 461 -16.14 -12.72 -11.03
C THR A 461 -16.59 -11.54 -11.89
N SER A 462 -15.72 -10.55 -12.06
CA SER A 462 -15.87 -9.49 -13.05
C SER A 462 -14.83 -9.67 -14.16
N ILE A 463 -15.26 -9.48 -15.40
CA ILE A 463 -14.38 -9.56 -16.58
C ILE A 463 -14.01 -8.14 -16.99
N VAL A 464 -12.71 -7.86 -17.08
CA VAL A 464 -12.16 -6.57 -17.49
C VAL A 464 -11.52 -6.71 -18.87
N ILE A 465 -12.00 -5.97 -19.85
CA ILE A 465 -11.59 -6.10 -21.26
C ILE A 465 -10.70 -4.92 -21.65
N ILE A 466 -9.39 -5.16 -21.71
CA ILE A 466 -8.37 -4.18 -22.12
C ILE A 466 -7.80 -4.61 -23.48
N GLN A 467 -8.65 -4.59 -24.51
CA GLN A 467 -8.33 -5.07 -25.86
C GLN A 467 -8.74 -4.05 -26.93
N ASN A 468 -8.06 -4.04 -28.08
CA ASN A 468 -8.42 -3.18 -29.21
C ASN A 468 -9.69 -3.68 -29.93
N GLY A 469 -10.35 -2.79 -30.67
CA GLY A 469 -11.52 -3.13 -31.49
C GLY A 469 -12.87 -2.85 -30.83
N VAL A 470 -13.95 -3.19 -31.50
CA VAL A 470 -15.34 -3.12 -31.02
C VAL A 470 -16.02 -4.48 -31.19
N GLY A 471 -17.04 -4.75 -30.36
CA GLY A 471 -17.73 -6.04 -30.36
C GLY A 471 -16.99 -7.15 -29.62
N ASN A 472 -15.95 -6.82 -28.85
CA ASN A 472 -15.21 -7.80 -28.05
C ASN A 472 -16.09 -8.39 -26.95
N GLU A 473 -16.91 -7.54 -26.37
CA GLU A 473 -17.73 -7.82 -25.20
C GLU A 473 -18.85 -8.83 -25.48
N ASP A 474 -19.32 -8.91 -26.73
CA ASP A 474 -20.48 -9.72 -27.13
C ASP A 474 -20.29 -11.21 -26.81
N ALA A 475 -19.12 -11.78 -27.13
CA ALA A 475 -18.82 -13.18 -26.88
C ALA A 475 -18.79 -13.51 -25.37
N PHE A 476 -18.28 -12.58 -24.55
CA PHE A 476 -18.28 -12.73 -23.09
C PHE A 476 -19.68 -12.57 -22.52
N ARG A 477 -20.49 -11.64 -23.04
CA ARG A 477 -21.89 -11.47 -22.61
C ARG A 477 -22.75 -12.66 -22.98
N GLU A 478 -22.55 -13.26 -24.15
CA GLU A 478 -23.25 -14.47 -24.58
C GLU A 478 -22.90 -15.66 -23.67
N ARG A 479 -21.61 -15.83 -23.36
CA ARG A 479 -21.13 -16.94 -22.51
C ARG A 479 -21.44 -16.73 -21.02
N PHE A 480 -21.38 -15.49 -20.54
CA PHE A 480 -21.55 -15.11 -19.12
C PHE A 480 -22.62 -14.02 -18.95
N PRO A 481 -23.92 -14.34 -19.10
CA PRO A 481 -24.99 -13.33 -19.13
C PRO A 481 -25.09 -12.47 -17.86
N ALA A 482 -24.77 -13.04 -16.69
CA ALA A 482 -24.92 -12.39 -15.40
C ALA A 482 -23.66 -11.67 -14.87
N VAL A 483 -22.51 -11.85 -15.52
CA VAL A 483 -21.21 -11.32 -15.06
C VAL A 483 -21.10 -9.82 -15.37
N THR A 484 -20.50 -9.07 -14.44
CA THR A 484 -20.11 -7.67 -14.69
C THR A 484 -18.97 -7.62 -15.70
N ILE A 485 -19.16 -6.84 -16.77
CA ILE A 485 -18.13 -6.61 -17.79
C ILE A 485 -17.71 -5.15 -17.72
N ILE A 486 -16.45 -4.92 -17.36
CA ILE A 486 -15.81 -3.61 -17.40
C ILE A 486 -15.05 -3.55 -18.71
N SER A 487 -15.42 -2.62 -19.58
CA SER A 487 -14.73 -2.43 -20.85
C SER A 487 -13.75 -1.27 -20.73
N CYS A 488 -12.63 -1.36 -21.45
CA CYS A 488 -11.56 -0.37 -21.37
C CYS A 488 -11.01 0.01 -22.75
N VAL A 489 -10.54 1.25 -22.84
CA VAL A 489 -9.81 1.82 -23.96
C VAL A 489 -8.48 2.34 -23.42
N THR A 490 -7.36 1.87 -23.98
CA THR A 490 -6.02 2.27 -23.53
C THR A 490 -5.20 2.90 -24.64
N TRP A 491 -4.44 3.94 -24.31
CA TRP A 491 -3.44 4.57 -25.18
C TRP A 491 -2.05 4.40 -24.57
N VAL A 492 -1.62 3.14 -24.49
CA VAL A 492 -0.35 2.77 -23.87
C VAL A 492 0.71 2.52 -24.93
N GLY A 493 1.85 3.20 -24.81
CA GLY A 493 3.04 2.96 -25.60
C GLY A 493 3.95 1.96 -24.90
N ALA A 494 3.85 0.68 -25.24
CA ALA A 494 4.72 -0.35 -24.69
C ALA A 494 5.21 -1.30 -25.77
N ARG A 495 6.46 -1.74 -25.65
CA ARG A 495 7.04 -2.81 -26.47
C ARG A 495 7.67 -3.85 -25.58
N GLN A 496 7.48 -5.11 -25.96
CA GLN A 496 8.26 -6.19 -25.42
C GLN A 496 9.58 -6.28 -26.19
N THR A 497 10.70 -6.07 -25.50
CA THR A 497 12.04 -6.18 -26.12
C THR A 497 12.55 -7.61 -26.07
N GLU A 498 12.29 -8.32 -24.96
CA GLU A 498 12.65 -9.71 -24.73
C GLU A 498 11.56 -10.41 -23.90
N PRO A 499 11.49 -11.76 -23.88
CA PRO A 499 10.55 -12.47 -23.02
C PRO A 499 10.65 -12.01 -21.56
N GLY A 500 9.55 -11.55 -20.97
CA GLY A 500 9.51 -10.99 -19.62
C GLY A 500 10.04 -9.55 -19.44
N ILE A 501 10.55 -8.89 -20.49
CA ILE A 501 11.06 -7.51 -20.43
C ILE A 501 10.20 -6.56 -21.28
N ILE A 502 9.63 -5.56 -20.62
CA ILE A 502 8.73 -4.56 -21.21
C ILE A 502 9.39 -3.18 -21.13
N ALA A 503 9.49 -2.49 -22.26
CA ALA A 503 9.85 -1.08 -22.33
C ALA A 503 8.57 -0.25 -22.53
N HIS A 504 8.25 0.61 -21.58
CA HIS A 504 7.09 1.50 -21.57
C HIS A 504 7.52 2.95 -21.81
N THR A 505 6.89 3.60 -22.78
CA THR A 505 7.16 4.99 -23.17
C THR A 505 6.35 5.97 -22.32
N THR A 506 6.34 7.24 -22.68
CA THR A 506 5.57 8.27 -21.96
C THR A 506 4.06 8.23 -22.21
N SER A 507 3.60 7.48 -23.22
CA SER A 507 2.18 7.41 -23.58
C SER A 507 1.45 6.46 -22.63
N GLU A 508 0.65 7.03 -21.72
CA GLU A 508 -0.28 6.28 -20.89
C GLU A 508 -1.59 7.06 -20.74
N ASP A 509 -2.69 6.39 -21.05
CA ASP A 509 -4.04 6.89 -20.80
C ASP A 509 -4.99 5.69 -20.84
N MET A 510 -5.99 5.66 -19.97
CA MET A 510 -6.96 4.59 -19.87
C MET A 510 -8.34 5.15 -19.60
N GLN A 511 -9.33 4.70 -20.36
CA GLN A 511 -10.74 5.00 -20.13
C GLN A 511 -11.45 3.69 -19.82
N LEU A 512 -12.31 3.67 -18.81
CA LEU A 512 -13.08 2.49 -18.45
C LEU A 512 -14.53 2.83 -18.13
N GLY A 513 -15.42 1.87 -18.37
CA GLY A 513 -16.82 1.98 -18.04
C GLY A 513 -17.52 0.62 -18.14
N LEU A 514 -18.76 0.56 -17.68
CA LEU A 514 -19.55 -0.66 -17.72
C LEU A 514 -20.03 -0.96 -19.14
N TYR A 515 -19.91 -2.22 -19.55
CA TYR A 515 -20.58 -2.70 -20.75
C TYR A 515 -22.04 -3.04 -20.42
N PRO A 516 -23.04 -2.47 -21.13
CA PRO A 516 -24.45 -2.60 -20.77
C PRO A 516 -24.91 -4.05 -20.60
N ASN A 517 -25.80 -4.27 -19.63
CA ASN A 517 -26.52 -5.53 -19.48
C ASN A 517 -27.94 -5.38 -20.08
N LYS A 518 -28.47 -6.45 -20.69
CA LYS A 518 -29.82 -6.48 -21.26
C LYS A 518 -30.91 -6.22 -20.21
N SER A 519 -30.63 -6.49 -18.94
CA SER A 519 -31.51 -6.23 -17.81
C SER A 519 -31.38 -4.82 -17.20
N GLY A 520 -30.55 -3.95 -17.79
CA GLY A 520 -30.17 -2.66 -17.19
C GLY A 520 -28.96 -2.77 -16.26
N GLU A 521 -28.42 -1.61 -15.88
CA GLU A 521 -27.29 -1.48 -14.96
C GLU A 521 -27.73 -1.81 -13.52
N ARG A 522 -26.99 -2.70 -12.84
CA ARG A 522 -27.29 -3.13 -11.47
C ARG A 522 -26.36 -2.40 -10.50
N ASP A 523 -26.82 -2.14 -9.28
CA ASP A 523 -25.99 -1.56 -8.22
C ASP A 523 -24.69 -2.36 -7.98
N SER A 524 -24.75 -3.70 -8.16
CA SER A 524 -23.58 -4.56 -8.06
C SER A 524 -22.55 -4.29 -9.17
N ASP A 525 -22.96 -3.91 -10.37
CA ASP A 525 -22.02 -3.61 -11.46
C ASP A 525 -21.23 -2.31 -11.15
N VAL A 526 -21.91 -1.29 -10.61
CA VAL A 526 -21.28 -0.03 -10.16
C VAL A 526 -20.28 -0.27 -9.04
N GLN A 527 -20.66 -1.07 -8.02
CA GLN A 527 -19.76 -1.42 -6.92
C GLN A 527 -18.48 -2.12 -7.40
N ARG A 528 -18.59 -3.02 -8.39
CA ARG A 528 -17.45 -3.76 -8.93
C ARG A 528 -16.55 -2.86 -9.76
N LEU A 529 -17.11 -1.90 -10.50
CA LEU A 529 -16.34 -0.85 -11.16
C LEU A 529 -15.56 0.00 -10.16
N SER A 530 -16.20 0.49 -9.09
CA SER A 530 -15.54 1.27 -8.03
C SER A 530 -14.45 0.47 -7.29
N GLN A 531 -14.65 -0.84 -7.11
CA GLN A 531 -13.61 -1.69 -6.53
C GLN A 531 -12.39 -1.79 -7.45
N PHE A 532 -12.61 -1.93 -8.77
CA PHE A 532 -11.51 -1.97 -9.74
C PHE A 532 -10.80 -0.62 -9.85
N GLU A 533 -11.55 0.49 -9.80
CA GLU A 533 -11.03 1.86 -9.70
C GLU A 533 -10.09 2.03 -8.52
N SER A 534 -10.48 1.53 -7.34
CA SER A 534 -9.65 1.60 -6.13
C SER A 534 -8.31 0.88 -6.33
N ILE A 535 -8.31 -0.28 -6.98
CA ILE A 535 -7.08 -1.03 -7.30
C ILE A 535 -6.17 -0.21 -8.23
N LEU A 536 -6.71 0.36 -9.30
CA LEU A 536 -5.95 1.17 -10.26
C LEU A 536 -5.37 2.45 -9.62
N SER A 537 -6.15 3.08 -8.73
CA SER A 537 -5.77 4.32 -8.05
C SER A 537 -4.58 4.10 -7.11
N VAL A 538 -4.58 3.00 -6.36
CA VAL A 538 -3.44 2.59 -5.53
C VAL A 538 -2.21 2.30 -6.38
N GLY A 539 -2.41 1.65 -7.53
CA GLY A 539 -1.36 1.39 -8.53
C GLY A 539 -0.91 2.63 -9.31
N LYS A 540 -1.43 3.83 -9.00
CA LYS A 540 -1.14 5.11 -9.67
C LYS A 540 -1.33 5.06 -11.20
N THR A 541 -2.23 4.22 -11.67
CA THR A 541 -2.58 4.16 -13.10
C THR A 541 -3.31 5.44 -13.48
N ILE A 542 -2.95 6.06 -14.61
CA ILE A 542 -3.70 7.20 -15.15
C ILE A 542 -4.95 6.65 -15.86
N PHE A 543 -6.13 6.98 -15.35
CA PHE A 543 -7.39 6.55 -15.95
C PHE A 543 -8.53 7.56 -15.77
N GLN A 544 -9.61 7.40 -16.55
CA GLN A 544 -10.89 8.07 -16.35
C GLN A 544 -12.07 7.10 -16.44
N ILE A 545 -13.05 7.28 -15.56
CA ILE A 545 -14.34 6.60 -15.68
C ILE A 545 -15.22 7.39 -16.65
N VAL A 546 -15.80 6.70 -17.63
CA VAL A 546 -16.70 7.31 -18.64
C VAL A 546 -18.09 6.69 -18.57
N PRO A 547 -19.16 7.49 -18.75
CA PRO A 547 -20.53 7.00 -18.62
C PRO A 547 -20.94 6.03 -19.73
N ASN A 548 -20.39 6.17 -20.93
CA ASN A 548 -20.65 5.26 -22.04
C ASN A 548 -19.36 4.90 -22.75
N ILE A 549 -18.69 3.85 -22.26
CA ILE A 549 -17.43 3.34 -22.79
C ILE A 549 -17.47 2.98 -24.28
N GLN A 550 -18.65 2.68 -24.84
CA GLN A 550 -18.77 2.36 -26.27
C GLN A 550 -18.40 3.55 -27.15
N VAL A 551 -18.68 4.79 -26.73
CA VAL A 551 -18.27 6.00 -27.48
C VAL A 551 -16.75 6.00 -27.64
N GLN A 552 -16.00 5.81 -26.56
CA GLN A 552 -14.54 5.82 -26.58
C GLN A 552 -13.97 4.64 -27.37
N ARG A 553 -14.61 3.46 -27.32
CA ARG A 553 -14.19 2.30 -28.14
C ARG A 553 -14.36 2.59 -29.61
N TRP A 554 -15.52 3.10 -30.02
CA TRP A 554 -15.80 3.42 -31.41
C TRP A 554 -14.92 4.56 -31.92
N GLU A 555 -14.69 5.62 -31.13
CA GLU A 555 -13.70 6.66 -31.48
C GLU A 555 -12.31 6.08 -31.76
N LYS A 556 -11.83 5.17 -30.90
CA LYS A 556 -10.55 4.50 -31.12
C LYS A 556 -10.58 3.55 -32.31
N VAL A 557 -11.72 2.94 -32.63
CA VAL A 557 -11.85 2.10 -33.83
C VAL A 557 -11.87 2.94 -35.11
N VAL A 558 -12.40 4.16 -35.11
CA VAL A 558 -12.23 5.08 -36.25
C VAL A 558 -10.75 5.31 -36.55
N TRP A 559 -9.94 5.54 -35.50
CA TRP A 559 -8.49 5.65 -35.61
C TRP A 559 -7.84 4.35 -36.10
N ASN A 560 -8.15 3.22 -35.46
CA ASN A 560 -7.56 1.93 -35.79
C ASN A 560 -7.94 1.47 -37.20
N ALA A 561 -9.21 1.57 -37.59
CA ALA A 561 -9.68 1.16 -38.91
C ALA A 561 -8.92 1.89 -40.01
N ALA A 562 -8.64 3.20 -39.84
CA ALA A 562 -7.78 3.94 -40.74
C ALA A 562 -6.32 3.47 -40.68
N TRP A 563 -5.64 3.73 -39.56
CA TRP A 563 -4.19 3.61 -39.55
C TRP A 563 -3.70 2.17 -39.49
N ASN A 564 -4.44 1.27 -38.83
CA ASN A 564 -4.04 -0.13 -38.74
C ASN A 564 -4.14 -0.79 -40.11
N SER A 565 -5.24 -0.58 -40.83
CA SER A 565 -5.43 -1.20 -42.14
C SER A 565 -4.49 -0.62 -43.19
N LEU A 566 -4.39 0.71 -43.28
CA LEU A 566 -3.65 1.38 -44.34
C LEU A 566 -2.15 1.15 -44.21
N THR A 567 -1.60 1.28 -43.00
CA THR A 567 -0.16 1.04 -42.79
C THR A 567 0.22 -0.44 -42.93
N ALA A 568 -0.66 -1.38 -42.57
CA ALA A 568 -0.41 -2.81 -42.77
C ALA A 568 -0.48 -3.22 -44.24
N LEU A 569 -1.40 -2.66 -45.02
CA LEU A 569 -1.55 -2.95 -46.45
C LEU A 569 -0.45 -2.35 -47.31
N THR A 570 -0.05 -1.11 -47.00
CA THR A 570 0.87 -0.34 -47.84
C THR A 570 2.33 -0.45 -47.39
N LEU A 571 2.56 -0.87 -46.15
CA LEU A 571 3.87 -0.82 -45.47
C LEU A 571 4.47 0.59 -45.39
N MET A 572 3.63 1.61 -45.59
CA MET A 572 3.97 3.01 -45.35
C MET A 572 3.64 3.38 -43.91
N ASP A 573 4.31 4.42 -43.39
CA ASP A 573 3.84 5.11 -42.19
C ASP A 573 2.64 6.02 -42.53
N THR A 574 2.00 6.56 -41.49
CA THR A 574 0.79 7.38 -41.65
C THR A 574 1.00 8.64 -42.49
N HIS A 575 2.16 9.30 -42.40
CA HIS A 575 2.45 10.53 -43.15
C HIS A 575 2.77 10.23 -44.61
N ALA A 576 3.59 9.20 -44.85
CA ALA A 576 3.91 8.72 -46.19
C ALA A 576 2.64 8.32 -46.95
N TRP A 577 1.70 7.61 -46.31
CA TRP A 577 0.40 7.32 -46.90
C TRP A 577 -0.38 8.59 -47.27
N LEU A 578 -0.52 9.54 -46.35
CA LEU A 578 -1.27 10.78 -46.60
C LEU A 578 -0.65 11.63 -47.71
N SER A 579 0.67 11.57 -47.90
CA SER A 579 1.37 12.25 -49.00
C SER A 579 1.44 11.46 -50.31
N SER A 580 1.02 10.20 -50.32
CA SER A 580 1.24 9.28 -51.46
C SER A 580 0.43 9.61 -52.72
N SER A 581 -0.71 10.29 -52.58
CA SER A 581 -1.63 10.64 -53.67
C SER A 581 -2.61 11.72 -53.20
N GLU A 582 -3.13 12.53 -54.12
CA GLU A 582 -4.24 13.46 -53.85
C GLU A 582 -5.52 12.74 -53.36
N LEU A 583 -5.63 11.42 -53.61
CA LEU A 583 -6.77 10.58 -53.21
C LEU A 583 -6.64 9.96 -51.81
N SER A 584 -5.44 9.95 -51.21
CA SER A 584 -5.17 9.24 -49.95
C SER A 584 -5.98 9.82 -48.78
N THR A 585 -5.99 11.14 -48.64
CA THR A 585 -6.68 11.85 -47.55
C THR A 585 -8.20 11.76 -47.72
N PRO A 586 -8.79 12.04 -48.91
CA PRO A 586 -10.22 11.80 -49.14
C PRO A 586 -10.67 10.37 -48.86
N MET A 587 -9.90 9.37 -49.27
CA MET A 587 -10.21 7.96 -49.01
C MET A 587 -10.13 7.64 -47.51
N THR A 588 -9.12 8.15 -46.80
CA THR A 588 -8.98 7.99 -45.35
C THR A 588 -10.15 8.61 -44.60
N ARG A 589 -10.58 9.81 -45.00
CA ARG A 589 -11.77 10.47 -44.46
C ARG A 589 -13.04 9.65 -44.71
N LYS A 590 -13.21 9.12 -45.92
CA LYS A 590 -14.35 8.26 -46.26
C LYS A 590 -14.39 6.99 -45.39
N LEU A 591 -13.24 6.33 -45.24
CA LEU A 591 -13.10 5.16 -44.36
C LEU A 591 -13.49 5.48 -42.91
N MET A 592 -12.98 6.58 -42.35
CA MET A 592 -13.35 7.01 -41.00
C MET A 592 -14.85 7.33 -40.89
N LYS A 593 -15.42 7.98 -41.91
CA LYS A 593 -16.84 8.33 -41.97
C LYS A 593 -17.74 7.09 -42.00
N GLU A 594 -17.40 6.06 -42.77
CA GLU A 594 -18.18 4.81 -42.80
C GLU A 594 -18.22 4.15 -41.42
N VAL A 595 -17.12 4.14 -40.67
CA VAL A 595 -17.10 3.63 -39.28
C VAL A 595 -17.97 4.48 -38.35
N ILE A 596 -17.92 5.81 -38.49
CA ILE A 596 -18.76 6.74 -37.73
C ILE A 596 -20.24 6.52 -38.02
N ASP A 597 -20.60 6.31 -39.28
CA ASP A 597 -21.99 6.09 -39.69
C ASP A 597 -22.55 4.79 -39.13
N VAL A 598 -21.73 3.74 -39.08
CA VAL A 598 -22.11 2.49 -38.40
C VAL A 598 -22.28 2.71 -36.89
N ALA A 599 -21.38 3.44 -36.23
CA ALA A 599 -21.49 3.74 -34.81
C ALA A 599 -22.77 4.53 -34.48
N ASN A 600 -23.05 5.57 -35.27
CA ASN A 600 -24.26 6.39 -35.11
C ASN A 600 -25.54 5.58 -35.37
N ALA A 601 -25.53 4.66 -36.34
CA ALA A 601 -26.65 3.74 -36.58
C ALA A 601 -26.86 2.70 -35.46
N LEU A 602 -25.87 2.52 -34.57
CA LEU A 602 -25.94 1.70 -33.36
C LEU A 602 -26.26 2.53 -32.10
N ASP A 603 -26.72 3.77 -32.26
CA ASP A 603 -26.96 4.71 -31.17
C ASP A 603 -25.72 5.03 -30.31
N VAL A 604 -24.52 4.94 -30.91
CA VAL A 604 -23.26 5.39 -30.29
C VAL A 604 -22.89 6.75 -30.90
N PRO A 605 -23.18 7.87 -30.22
CA PRO A 605 -23.05 9.20 -30.81
C PRO A 605 -21.57 9.58 -30.94
N LEU A 606 -21.10 9.65 -32.19
CA LEU A 606 -19.77 10.18 -32.52
C LEU A 606 -19.90 11.54 -33.19
N GLY A 607 -19.08 12.50 -32.75
CA GLY A 607 -19.12 13.88 -33.24
C GLY A 607 -18.66 14.03 -34.70
N ASP A 608 -19.27 14.98 -35.41
CA ASP A 608 -18.95 15.28 -36.81
C ASP A 608 -17.52 15.81 -37.00
N ASP A 609 -16.94 16.44 -35.96
CA ASP A 609 -15.58 16.97 -35.93
C ASP A 609 -14.50 15.90 -35.64
N LEU A 610 -14.91 14.67 -35.32
CA LEU A 610 -14.00 13.59 -34.92
C LEU A 610 -12.93 13.30 -35.97
N ILE A 611 -13.32 13.26 -37.26
CA ILE A 611 -12.39 12.97 -38.36
C ILE A 611 -11.27 14.02 -38.41
N ASP A 612 -11.63 15.30 -38.32
CA ASP A 612 -10.67 16.40 -38.34
C ASP A 612 -9.75 16.34 -37.12
N ARG A 613 -10.31 16.11 -35.93
CA ARG A 613 -9.54 15.94 -34.69
C ARG A 613 -8.53 14.79 -34.78
N LEU A 614 -8.92 13.65 -35.33
CA LEU A 614 -8.05 12.49 -35.48
C LEU A 614 -6.97 12.71 -36.57
N LEU A 615 -7.30 13.37 -37.67
CA LEU A 615 -6.32 13.72 -38.70
C LEU A 615 -5.31 14.75 -38.20
N ASP A 616 -5.76 15.79 -37.50
CA ASP A 616 -4.87 16.77 -36.88
C ASP A 616 -3.96 16.10 -35.84
N LYS A 617 -4.51 15.16 -35.06
CA LYS A 617 -3.72 14.39 -34.08
C LYS A 617 -2.61 13.60 -34.76
N ILE A 618 -2.88 12.86 -35.84
CA ILE A 618 -1.83 12.06 -36.51
C ILE A 618 -0.75 12.94 -37.15
N LEU A 619 -1.13 14.09 -37.70
CA LEU A 619 -0.20 15.01 -38.35
C LEU A 619 0.72 15.73 -37.36
N ARG A 620 0.29 15.92 -36.11
CA ARG A 620 1.11 16.46 -35.02
C ARG A 620 2.04 15.43 -34.39
N MET A 621 1.77 14.14 -34.60
CA MET A 621 2.61 13.05 -34.12
C MET A 621 3.73 12.75 -35.13
N PRO A 622 4.88 12.21 -34.70
CA PRO A 622 5.87 11.63 -35.61
C PRO A 622 5.22 10.58 -36.52
N PRO A 623 5.78 10.34 -37.73
CA PRO A 623 5.32 9.26 -38.59
C PRO A 623 5.38 7.91 -37.86
N ILE A 624 4.25 7.21 -37.80
CA ILE A 624 4.14 5.93 -37.09
C ILE A 624 3.70 4.78 -38.02
N GLY A 625 4.24 3.59 -37.75
CA GLY A 625 3.62 2.33 -38.14
C GLY A 625 2.60 1.89 -37.08
N SER A 626 1.51 1.25 -37.50
CA SER A 626 0.49 0.77 -36.57
C SER A 626 0.87 -0.54 -35.87
N SER A 627 0.15 -0.88 -34.80
CA SER A 627 0.29 -2.19 -34.15
C SER A 627 -0.03 -3.36 -35.09
N MET A 628 -1.00 -3.20 -35.99
CA MET A 628 -1.35 -4.22 -36.99
C MET A 628 -0.25 -4.39 -38.05
N ARG A 629 0.43 -3.31 -38.44
CA ARG A 629 1.62 -3.39 -39.30
C ARG A 629 2.74 -4.16 -38.62
N THR A 630 2.99 -3.89 -37.34
CA THR A 630 3.96 -4.66 -36.54
C THR A 630 3.59 -6.15 -36.48
N ASP A 631 2.30 -6.48 -36.33
CA ASP A 631 1.82 -7.86 -36.38
C ASP A 631 2.06 -8.49 -37.77
N TYR A 632 1.79 -7.76 -38.86
CA TYR A 632 2.09 -8.18 -40.23
C TYR A 632 3.59 -8.46 -40.44
N GLU A 633 4.47 -7.53 -40.08
CA GLU A 633 5.92 -7.64 -40.24
C GLU A 633 6.48 -8.83 -39.44
N ASN A 634 5.95 -9.06 -38.24
CA ASN A 634 6.30 -10.20 -37.39
C ASN A 634 5.56 -11.49 -37.73
N ARG A 635 4.74 -11.50 -38.79
CA ARG A 635 3.91 -12.63 -39.23
C ARG A 635 2.98 -13.17 -38.14
N LYS A 636 2.42 -12.32 -37.28
CA LYS A 636 1.47 -12.69 -36.23
C LYS A 636 0.02 -12.51 -36.70
N PRO A 637 -0.95 -13.24 -36.11
CA PRO A 637 -2.36 -12.99 -36.37
C PRO A 637 -2.75 -11.54 -36.07
N MET A 638 -3.42 -10.89 -37.01
CA MET A 638 -3.88 -9.51 -36.89
C MET A 638 -5.32 -9.42 -36.34
N GLU A 639 -5.63 -8.34 -35.63
CA GLU A 639 -6.96 -8.03 -35.05
C GLU A 639 -7.97 -7.54 -36.12
N VAL A 640 -8.05 -8.22 -37.27
CA VAL A 640 -8.85 -7.80 -38.44
C VAL A 640 -10.35 -7.81 -38.14
N GLU A 641 -10.83 -8.85 -37.46
CA GLU A 641 -12.25 -9.04 -37.17
C GLU A 641 -12.81 -7.93 -36.28
N VAL A 642 -12.14 -7.59 -35.19
CA VAL A 642 -12.66 -6.63 -34.20
C VAL A 642 -12.42 -5.17 -34.58
N ILE A 643 -11.52 -4.90 -35.54
CA ILE A 643 -11.23 -3.54 -36.03
C ILE A 643 -12.02 -3.22 -37.31
N LEU A 644 -12.13 -4.16 -38.25
CA LEU A 644 -12.83 -3.94 -39.53
C LEU A 644 -14.05 -4.83 -39.69
N GLY A 645 -13.96 -6.10 -39.33
CA GLY A 645 -15.03 -7.09 -39.54
C GLY A 645 -16.32 -6.74 -38.79
N TYR A 646 -16.22 -6.31 -37.53
CA TYR A 646 -17.39 -5.95 -36.73
C TYR A 646 -18.12 -4.71 -37.28
N PRO A 647 -17.45 -3.58 -37.60
CA PRO A 647 -18.08 -2.48 -38.31
C PRO A 647 -18.73 -2.90 -39.64
N VAL A 648 -18.07 -3.72 -40.47
CA VAL A 648 -18.64 -4.21 -41.75
C VAL A 648 -19.91 -5.04 -41.51
N LYS A 649 -19.86 -5.96 -40.54
CA LYS A 649 -21.01 -6.80 -40.17
C LYS A 649 -22.19 -5.93 -39.75
N LYS A 650 -21.97 -4.96 -38.85
CA LYS A 650 -23.03 -4.08 -38.35
C LYS A 650 -23.55 -3.12 -39.41
N GLY A 651 -22.68 -2.58 -40.27
CA GLY A 651 -23.11 -1.76 -41.39
C GLY A 651 -24.05 -2.50 -42.34
N ARG A 652 -23.73 -3.76 -42.68
CA ARG A 652 -24.62 -4.61 -43.49
C ARG A 652 -25.93 -4.93 -42.80
N GLU A 653 -25.92 -5.22 -41.49
CA GLU A 653 -27.14 -5.48 -40.70
C GLU A 653 -28.07 -4.25 -40.66
N LEU A 654 -27.49 -3.03 -40.63
CA LEU A 654 -28.22 -1.76 -40.48
C LEU A 654 -28.50 -1.04 -41.81
N GLY A 655 -27.98 -1.54 -42.93
CA GLY A 655 -28.11 -0.91 -44.24
C GLY A 655 -27.28 0.36 -44.44
N VAL A 656 -26.19 0.52 -43.69
CA VAL A 656 -25.22 1.63 -43.84
C VAL A 656 -24.23 1.30 -44.96
N ASP A 657 -23.89 2.27 -45.81
CA ASP A 657 -22.85 2.10 -46.83
C ASP A 657 -21.48 1.96 -46.18
N VAL A 658 -20.83 0.82 -46.39
CA VAL A 658 -19.53 0.45 -45.81
C VAL A 658 -18.55 -0.04 -46.88
N ALA A 659 -18.73 0.38 -48.14
CA ALA A 659 -17.98 -0.14 -49.28
C ALA A 659 -16.46 0.00 -49.13
N THR A 660 -15.98 1.10 -48.54
CA THR A 660 -14.53 1.37 -48.39
C THR A 660 -13.94 0.46 -47.33
N ILE A 661 -14.53 0.40 -46.14
CA ILE A 661 -14.04 -0.47 -45.06
C ILE A 661 -14.20 -1.95 -45.42
N GLU A 662 -15.27 -2.34 -46.11
CA GLU A 662 -15.51 -3.70 -46.58
C GLU A 662 -14.44 -4.16 -47.58
N THR A 663 -14.01 -3.26 -48.46
CA THR A 663 -12.91 -3.53 -49.40
C THR A 663 -11.60 -3.82 -48.65
N LEU A 664 -11.24 -2.94 -47.70
CA LEU A 664 -10.01 -3.12 -46.91
C LEU A 664 -10.06 -4.37 -46.05
N TYR A 665 -11.22 -4.64 -45.43
CA TYR A 665 -11.46 -5.85 -44.66
C TYR A 665 -11.24 -7.11 -45.50
N THR A 666 -11.83 -7.16 -46.70
CA THR A 666 -11.71 -8.31 -47.60
C THR A 666 -10.25 -8.59 -48.00
N VAL A 667 -9.50 -7.53 -48.33
CA VAL A 667 -8.08 -7.67 -48.70
C VAL A 667 -7.24 -8.09 -47.48
N LEU A 668 -7.47 -7.49 -46.32
CA LEU A 668 -6.75 -7.85 -45.09
C LEU A 668 -7.02 -9.28 -44.63
N LEU A 669 -8.25 -9.79 -44.79
CA LEU A 669 -8.55 -11.20 -44.51
C LEU A 669 -7.70 -12.14 -45.36
N ALA A 670 -7.59 -11.86 -46.67
CA ALA A 670 -6.77 -12.66 -47.56
C ALA A 670 -5.28 -12.64 -47.15
N ILE A 671 -4.78 -11.47 -46.76
CA ILE A 671 -3.40 -11.32 -46.26
C ILE A 671 -3.20 -12.04 -44.94
N ASN A 672 -4.10 -11.86 -43.96
CA ASN A 672 -4.02 -12.49 -42.64
C ASN A 672 -4.05 -14.03 -42.78
N LYS A 673 -4.95 -14.55 -43.63
CA LYS A 673 -5.02 -15.99 -43.93
C LYS A 673 -3.72 -16.51 -44.54
N ARG A 674 -3.14 -15.79 -45.51
CA ARG A 674 -1.85 -16.15 -46.13
C ARG A 674 -0.71 -16.22 -45.11
N LEU A 675 -0.66 -15.25 -44.19
CA LEU A 675 0.35 -15.19 -43.12
C LEU A 675 0.20 -16.37 -42.14
N ILE A 676 -1.03 -16.72 -41.76
CA ILE A 676 -1.29 -17.82 -40.83
C ILE A 676 -0.99 -19.18 -41.48
N GLN A 677 -1.35 -19.38 -42.75
CA GLN A 677 -1.10 -20.64 -43.47
C GLN A 677 0.39 -20.94 -43.71
N THR A 678 1.23 -19.91 -43.79
CA THR A 678 2.69 -20.07 -43.93
C THR A 678 3.41 -20.41 -42.62
N GLN A 679 2.68 -20.51 -41.49
CA GLN A 679 3.23 -21.00 -40.21
C GLN A 679 2.98 -22.48 -39.94
N THR A 680 2.06 -23.12 -40.67
CA THR A 680 1.70 -24.54 -40.52
C THR A 680 2.40 -25.47 -41.52
N ASN A 681 3.19 -24.92 -42.43
CA ASN A 681 4.13 -25.63 -43.31
C ASN A 681 5.55 -25.22 -42.93
#